data_AF-A0A2D6MGC2-F1
#
_entry.id   AF-A0A2D6MGC2-F1
#
_cell.length_a   1.000
_cell.length_b   1.000
_cell.length_c   1.000
_cell.angle_alpha   90.00
_cell.angle_beta   90.00
_cell.angle_gamma   90.00
#
_symmetry.space_group_name_H-M   'P 1'
#
loop_
_entity.id
_entity.type
_entity.pdbx_description
1 polymer ?
#
loop_
_entity_poly.entity_id
_entity_poly.type
_entity_poly.pdbx_seq_one_letter_code
_entity_poly.pdbx_strand_id
1 'polypeptide(L)'
;MNDLEIVWVFEKYVNGGAFTSAWHLYNAFLKYKPNIKHKIYVCPLNGAFNKKKKWAFKHEVGTIRQLRKYLQSDGSKKVCFIHKLMNTKIDRYLKGIKLACPTYVINHTYSKRAVKYGPCDGVISVSKLMMKEQKAMNSSLNHFCIHNSIDSSLFKDISAFNQEDRSDYFVTGRINAINAIKYSNRWMKYIYNTSFNKPLLHDYIGSGSSLMKSAKSIVANNEDSTNKIVMHGQINKVQKKISILKSWDVFFYHINRHEGTSMSVLEALSLGVPVVCSNHHGNNEIIKDGVNGYVFKDLNNATKIINKLIDEPDRLDKLKKSTIEHFNNNLSSEVWVNKYIDVIKNSYKLSESGRVIRSHKKKNTPDRYTNFPLSRSGKKEKTKSKKKPKSKKRNTKTKSRSGVASGKKFTILSTFSNFANFADEWFDSILHQSYRPLEVVVVDDCSKDGGYDKLKSFSKIAKRKGIEYVVYRNSKKLHCGSSYYEAFKLASGDYFGILDGDDQLVDDAVNVIMEQYQKRPKIDYIYSQFIYCDHKMKQTKRTGFCSSPIEGKDLLSSELSRSKRHCYSHWRTFKRFPKVEKIFYIGGKRSVDKFMGYRLEEWGNGMFFDRVLYKYRKPHNKSITKAGGQISEWKKVRSKAHKRRKKYSLKPKSIITVK
;
A
#
# COMPACT_ATOMS: atom_id res chain seq x y z
N MET A 1 -4.60 -16.65 35.94
CA MET A 1 -5.13 -16.75 34.56
C MET A 1 -6.64 -16.65 34.51
N ASN A 2 -7.39 -17.29 35.42
CA ASN A 2 -8.87 -17.28 35.41
C ASN A 2 -9.48 -15.88 35.59
N ASP A 3 -8.83 -14.99 36.33
CA ASP A 3 -9.30 -13.60 36.47
C ASP A 3 -8.78 -12.64 35.38
N LEU A 4 -8.04 -13.15 34.39
CA LEU A 4 -7.44 -12.33 33.34
C LEU A 4 -8.53 -11.86 32.37
N GLU A 5 -8.43 -10.60 31.95
CA GLU A 5 -9.15 -10.09 30.80
C GLU A 5 -8.21 -9.84 29.62
N ILE A 6 -8.55 -10.38 28.44
CA ILE A 6 -7.87 -10.08 27.18
C ILE A 6 -8.63 -8.99 26.43
N VAL A 7 -7.94 -7.90 26.16
CA VAL A 7 -8.42 -6.75 25.40
C VAL A 7 -7.93 -6.84 23.95
N TRP A 8 -8.85 -7.11 23.04
CA TRP A 8 -8.58 -7.22 21.61
C TRP A 8 -8.85 -5.88 20.91
N VAL A 9 -7.84 -5.32 20.27
CA VAL A 9 -7.95 -4.05 19.55
C VAL A 9 -7.81 -4.28 18.06
N PHE A 10 -8.86 -3.95 17.31
CA PHE A 10 -8.91 -4.08 15.85
C PHE A 10 -8.97 -2.70 15.20
N GLU A 11 -8.00 -2.38 14.34
CA GLU A 11 -7.93 -1.05 13.72
C GLU A 11 -8.96 -0.81 12.61
N LYS A 12 -9.57 -1.86 12.04
CA LYS A 12 -10.67 -1.74 11.08
C LYS A 12 -11.37 -3.09 10.87
N TYR A 13 -12.69 -3.07 10.65
CA TYR A 13 -13.41 -4.18 10.01
C TYR A 13 -13.16 -4.17 8.50
N VAL A 14 -12.20 -4.95 8.01
CA VAL A 14 -12.00 -5.17 6.57
C VAL A 14 -11.89 -6.66 6.31
N ASN A 15 -12.56 -7.14 5.26
CA ASN A 15 -12.34 -8.49 4.75
C ASN A 15 -10.88 -8.60 4.28
N GLY A 16 -10.08 -9.43 4.93
CA GLY A 16 -8.66 -9.63 4.61
C GLY A 16 -7.93 -10.45 5.69
N GLY A 17 -6.80 -11.05 5.31
CA GLY A 17 -6.12 -12.07 6.13
C GLY A 17 -5.78 -11.66 7.57
N ALA A 18 -5.42 -10.40 7.82
CA ALA A 18 -5.12 -9.92 9.17
C ALA A 18 -6.36 -9.89 10.09
N PHE A 19 -7.53 -9.52 9.56
CA PHE A 19 -8.78 -9.56 10.32
C PHE A 19 -9.24 -11.01 10.51
N THR A 20 -9.12 -11.84 9.47
CA THR A 20 -9.45 -13.27 9.53
C THR A 20 -8.59 -13.99 10.58
N SER A 21 -7.27 -13.77 10.58
CA SER A 21 -6.34 -14.29 11.61
C SER A 21 -6.79 -13.85 13.01
N ALA A 22 -7.02 -12.56 13.21
CA ALA A 22 -7.42 -12.03 14.49
C ALA A 22 -8.75 -12.62 15.00
N TRP A 23 -9.70 -12.88 14.11
CA TRP A 23 -10.96 -13.54 14.41
C TRP A 23 -10.78 -15.02 14.78
N HIS A 24 -9.92 -15.77 14.07
CA HIS A 24 -9.59 -17.15 14.46
C HIS A 24 -8.90 -17.21 15.82
N LEU A 25 -7.96 -16.31 16.10
CA LEU A 25 -7.27 -16.27 17.40
C LEU A 25 -8.26 -16.03 18.54
N TYR A 26 -9.13 -15.04 18.35
CA TYR A 26 -10.20 -14.73 19.29
C TYR A 26 -11.08 -15.95 19.61
N ASN A 27 -11.58 -16.64 18.57
CA ASN A 27 -12.42 -17.83 18.77
C ASN A 27 -11.64 -19.01 19.35
N ALA A 28 -10.35 -19.16 19.01
CA ALA A 28 -9.51 -20.18 19.61
C ALA A 28 -9.37 -19.96 21.12
N PHE A 29 -9.22 -18.71 21.56
CA PHE A 29 -9.22 -18.39 22.99
C PHE A 29 -10.54 -18.74 23.67
N LEU A 30 -11.68 -18.41 23.05
CA LEU A 30 -13.00 -18.81 23.58
C LEU A 30 -13.14 -20.33 23.70
N LYS A 31 -12.58 -21.09 22.75
CA LYS A 31 -12.64 -22.54 22.73
C LYS A 31 -11.74 -23.19 23.77
N TYR A 32 -10.45 -22.82 23.82
CA TYR A 32 -9.46 -23.51 24.66
C TYR A 32 -9.23 -22.85 26.02
N LYS A 33 -9.73 -21.63 26.23
CA LYS A 33 -9.61 -20.86 27.48
C LYS A 33 -10.91 -20.08 27.78
N PRO A 34 -12.08 -20.76 27.87
CA PRO A 34 -13.40 -20.12 27.99
C PRO A 34 -13.57 -19.24 29.23
N ASN A 35 -12.81 -19.51 30.30
CA ASN A 35 -12.88 -18.78 31.56
C ASN A 35 -12.19 -17.40 31.52
N ILE A 36 -11.40 -17.11 30.47
CA ILE A 36 -10.74 -15.82 30.33
C ILE A 36 -11.76 -14.78 29.84
N LYS A 37 -11.83 -13.64 30.52
CA LYS A 37 -12.72 -12.55 30.10
C LYS A 37 -12.18 -11.90 28.82
N HIS A 38 -13.06 -11.49 27.92
CA HIS A 38 -12.67 -10.86 26.66
C HIS A 38 -13.40 -9.54 26.44
N LYS A 39 -12.65 -8.50 26.04
CA LYS A 39 -13.19 -7.20 25.65
C LYS A 39 -12.66 -6.77 24.29
N ILE A 40 -13.53 -6.25 23.43
CA ILE A 40 -13.17 -5.91 22.06
C ILE A 40 -13.31 -4.40 21.83
N TYR A 41 -12.29 -3.82 21.22
CA TYR A 41 -12.29 -2.43 20.79
C TYR A 41 -12.04 -2.36 19.29
N VAL A 42 -12.93 -1.64 18.61
CA VAL A 42 -12.82 -1.44 17.16
C VAL A 42 -12.54 0.03 16.92
N CYS A 43 -11.43 0.29 16.25
CA CYS A 43 -10.86 1.62 16.10
C CYS A 43 -10.93 2.09 14.64
N PRO A 44 -12.12 2.24 14.01
CA PRO A 44 -12.19 2.57 12.60
C PRO A 44 -11.55 3.94 12.36
N LEU A 45 -10.51 3.95 11.53
CA LEU A 45 -9.77 5.15 11.16
C LEU A 45 -10.65 6.29 10.59
N ASN A 46 -11.90 6.03 10.17
CA ASN A 46 -12.82 6.97 9.51
C ASN A 46 -14.24 7.05 10.12
N GLY A 47 -14.44 6.72 11.40
CA GLY A 47 -15.68 7.06 12.10
C GLY A 47 -16.94 6.23 11.79
N ALA A 48 -17.00 5.45 10.71
CA ALA A 48 -18.11 4.53 10.49
C ALA A 48 -17.86 3.18 11.18
N PHE A 49 -18.38 3.01 12.40
CA PHE A 49 -18.67 1.70 12.95
C PHE A 49 -19.84 1.11 12.15
N ASN A 50 -19.60 0.08 11.33
CA ASN A 50 -20.70 -0.60 10.65
C ASN A 50 -21.44 -1.48 11.67
N LYS A 51 -22.51 -0.95 12.26
CA LYS A 51 -23.36 -1.68 13.23
C LYS A 51 -23.83 -3.05 12.71
N LYS A 52 -24.01 -3.21 11.39
CA LYS A 52 -24.40 -4.48 10.75
C LYS A 52 -23.32 -5.58 10.81
N LYS A 53 -22.11 -5.30 11.31
CA LYS A 53 -21.04 -6.31 11.51
C LYS A 53 -20.72 -6.59 12.98
N LYS A 54 -21.52 -6.06 13.92
CA LYS A 54 -21.38 -6.34 15.36
C LYS A 54 -21.52 -7.84 15.67
N TRP A 55 -22.32 -8.57 14.88
CA TRP A 55 -22.54 -10.02 15.01
C TRP A 55 -21.27 -10.87 14.95
N ALA A 56 -20.18 -10.38 14.33
CA ALA A 56 -18.95 -11.17 14.19
C ALA A 56 -18.25 -11.45 15.53
N PHE A 57 -18.63 -10.74 16.59
CA PHE A 57 -18.12 -10.92 17.94
C PHE A 57 -19.27 -10.93 18.95
N LYS A 58 -19.31 -11.94 19.83
CA LYS A 58 -20.38 -12.14 20.81
C LYS A 58 -20.35 -11.18 22.02
N HIS A 59 -19.41 -10.23 22.08
CA HIS A 59 -19.09 -9.45 23.29
C HIS A 59 -19.22 -7.93 23.10
N GLU A 60 -19.08 -7.19 24.22
CA GLU A 60 -19.10 -5.73 24.29
C GLU A 60 -18.04 -5.10 23.35
N VAL A 61 -18.47 -4.12 22.55
CA VAL A 61 -17.60 -3.42 21.58
C VAL A 61 -17.46 -1.95 21.98
N GLY A 62 -16.23 -1.52 22.24
CA GLY A 62 -15.92 -0.13 22.62
C GLY A 62 -15.25 0.72 21.53
N THR A 63 -15.29 2.04 21.73
CA THR A 63 -14.66 3.09 20.89
C THR A 63 -13.21 3.36 21.28
N ILE A 64 -12.45 4.07 20.42
CA ILE A 64 -11.08 4.52 20.72
C ILE A 64 -11.00 5.36 22.00
N ARG A 65 -11.99 6.23 22.25
CA ARG A 65 -12.00 7.08 23.46
C ARG A 65 -12.18 6.22 24.72
N GLN A 66 -13.06 5.22 24.66
CA GLN A 66 -13.23 4.25 25.73
C GLN A 66 -11.97 3.39 25.89
N LEU A 67 -11.33 2.94 24.80
CA LEU A 67 -10.08 2.19 24.84
C LEU A 67 -8.99 2.97 25.60
N ARG A 68 -8.81 4.27 25.30
CA ARG A 68 -7.79 5.09 25.97
C ARG A 68 -8.03 5.15 27.48
N LYS A 69 -9.26 5.44 27.90
CA LYS A 69 -9.62 5.44 29.34
C LYS A 69 -9.39 4.05 29.96
N TYR A 70 -9.76 3.00 29.23
CA TYR A 70 -9.68 1.62 29.70
C TYR A 70 -8.24 1.12 29.88
N LEU A 71 -7.33 1.49 28.99
CA LEU A 71 -5.91 1.15 29.10
C LEU A 71 -5.16 1.97 30.17
N GLN A 72 -5.80 2.99 30.75
CA GLN A 72 -5.27 3.82 31.84
C GLN A 72 -5.85 3.48 33.21
N SER A 73 -6.97 2.73 33.27
CA SER A 73 -7.54 2.22 34.54
C SER A 73 -6.76 1.02 35.06
N ASP A 74 -7.08 0.52 36.26
CA ASP A 74 -6.37 -0.60 36.88
C ASP A 74 -6.11 -1.75 35.88
N GLY A 75 -4.83 -2.07 35.68
CA GLY A 75 -4.33 -3.01 34.68
C GLY A 75 -3.83 -4.32 35.25
N SER A 76 -3.95 -4.54 36.57
CA SER A 76 -3.40 -5.69 37.31
C SER A 76 -3.82 -7.06 36.75
N LYS A 77 -5.00 -7.13 36.11
CA LYS A 77 -5.57 -8.37 35.55
C LYS A 77 -5.94 -8.25 34.06
N LYS A 78 -5.21 -7.45 33.26
CA LYS A 78 -5.55 -7.19 31.85
C LYS A 78 -4.38 -7.44 30.89
N VAL A 79 -4.62 -7.89 29.67
CA VAL A 79 -3.58 -7.87 28.62
C VAL A 79 -4.17 -7.39 27.32
N CYS A 80 -3.48 -6.49 26.62
CA CYS A 80 -3.98 -5.88 25.40
C CYS A 80 -3.22 -6.39 24.16
N PHE A 81 -3.95 -6.94 23.20
CA PHE A 81 -3.43 -7.31 21.88
C PHE A 81 -3.99 -6.37 20.82
N ILE A 82 -3.08 -5.69 20.12
CA ILE A 82 -3.46 -4.75 19.07
C ILE A 82 -3.11 -5.31 17.70
N HIS A 83 -4.14 -5.70 16.95
CA HIS A 83 -4.02 -6.25 15.61
C HIS A 83 -3.79 -5.13 14.60
N LYS A 84 -2.53 -4.99 14.17
CA LYS A 84 -2.12 -3.90 13.29
C LYS A 84 -2.25 -4.25 11.80
N LEU A 85 -2.77 -3.31 11.02
CA LEU A 85 -2.70 -3.32 9.55
C LEU A 85 -1.59 -2.38 9.03
N MET A 86 -1.01 -2.65 7.84
CA MET A 86 0.16 -1.91 7.31
C MET A 86 0.07 -0.38 7.34
N ASN A 87 -1.13 0.19 7.14
CA ASN A 87 -1.30 1.62 6.84
C ASN A 87 -1.93 2.43 7.97
N THR A 88 -1.95 1.87 9.18
CA THR A 88 -2.64 2.45 10.32
C THR A 88 -1.65 3.14 11.25
N LYS A 89 -2.14 4.09 12.04
CA LYS A 89 -1.30 4.87 12.96
C LYS A 89 -1.68 4.59 14.40
N ILE A 90 -1.52 3.33 14.81
CA ILE A 90 -1.64 2.89 16.20
C ILE A 90 -0.92 3.81 17.18
N ASP A 91 0.25 4.34 16.78
CA ASP A 91 1.07 5.30 17.50
C ASP A 91 0.31 6.59 17.83
N ARG A 92 -0.60 7.05 16.96
CA ARG A 92 -1.46 8.20 17.26
C ARG A 92 -2.49 7.89 18.34
N TYR A 93 -3.09 6.71 18.30
CA TYR A 93 -4.13 6.32 19.26
C TYR A 93 -3.57 6.12 20.67
N LEU A 94 -2.34 5.65 20.76
CA LEU A 94 -1.64 5.43 22.02
C LEU A 94 -0.68 6.57 22.35
N LYS A 95 -0.70 7.69 21.61
CA LYS A 95 0.20 8.82 21.92
C LYS A 95 -0.17 9.41 23.29
N GLY A 96 0.85 9.56 24.13
CA GLY A 96 0.75 10.25 25.43
C GLY A 96 -0.02 9.51 26.52
N ILE A 97 -0.33 8.21 26.34
CA ILE A 97 -0.94 7.40 27.42
C ILE A 97 0.12 6.59 28.14
N LYS A 98 0.03 6.55 29.47
CA LYS A 98 0.73 5.57 30.31
C LYS A 98 -0.14 4.32 30.34
N LEU A 99 0.37 3.22 29.80
CA LEU A 99 -0.35 1.95 29.76
C LEU A 99 -0.32 1.27 31.12
N ALA A 100 -1.48 1.00 31.70
CA ALA A 100 -1.61 0.31 32.98
C ALA A 100 -1.43 -1.22 32.86
N CYS A 101 -1.68 -1.79 31.69
CA CYS A 101 -1.57 -3.24 31.43
C CYS A 101 -0.52 -3.57 30.36
N PRO A 102 0.03 -4.81 30.36
CA PRO A 102 0.83 -5.31 29.24
C PRO A 102 0.12 -5.15 27.91
N THR A 103 0.80 -4.59 26.92
CA THR A 103 0.23 -4.28 25.61
C THR A 103 1.18 -4.73 24.50
N TYR A 104 0.66 -5.53 23.58
CA TYR A 104 1.41 -6.13 22.48
C TYR A 104 0.83 -5.73 21.14
N VAL A 105 1.69 -5.34 20.20
CA VAL A 105 1.29 -5.07 18.82
C VAL A 105 1.51 -6.31 17.98
N ILE A 106 0.46 -6.81 17.34
CA ILE A 106 0.55 -7.95 16.43
C ILE A 106 0.67 -7.42 15.01
N ASN A 107 1.83 -7.68 14.39
CA ASN A 107 2.15 -7.29 13.02
C ASN A 107 1.78 -8.40 12.04
N HIS A 108 0.66 -8.25 11.35
CA HIS A 108 0.11 -9.24 10.42
C HIS A 108 0.62 -9.10 8.99
N THR A 109 1.29 -8.00 8.63
CA THR A 109 1.60 -7.74 7.24
C THR A 109 3.02 -7.23 7.04
N TYR A 110 3.75 -7.94 6.18
CA TYR A 110 5.10 -7.56 5.78
C TYR A 110 5.13 -6.19 5.11
N SER A 111 6.08 -5.37 5.53
CA SER A 111 6.39 -4.05 4.98
C SER A 111 7.90 -3.89 4.94
N LYS A 112 8.46 -3.55 3.78
CA LYS A 112 9.90 -3.26 3.62
C LYS A 112 10.42 -2.10 4.49
N ARG A 113 9.51 -1.32 5.08
CA ARG A 113 9.84 -0.26 6.04
C ARG A 113 9.43 -0.72 7.42
N ALA A 114 10.41 -0.84 8.32
CA ALA A 114 10.14 -0.99 9.73
C ALA A 114 9.35 0.21 10.25
N VAL A 115 8.45 -0.02 11.21
CA VAL A 115 7.58 1.02 11.77
C VAL A 115 7.85 1.10 13.25
N LYS A 116 8.04 2.32 13.76
CA LYS A 116 8.13 2.54 15.20
C LYS A 116 6.75 2.37 15.81
N TYR A 117 6.61 1.45 16.75
CA TYR A 117 5.36 1.25 17.47
C TYR A 117 5.18 2.30 18.58
N GLY A 118 3.93 2.58 18.93
CA GLY A 118 3.56 3.48 20.03
C GLY A 118 4.01 2.91 21.39
N PRO A 119 3.59 3.49 22.53
CA PRO A 119 3.85 2.85 23.81
C PRO A 119 3.21 1.46 23.78
N CYS A 120 4.03 0.43 23.94
CA CYS A 120 3.68 -0.98 24.08
C CYS A 120 4.87 -1.72 24.71
N ASP A 121 4.63 -2.94 25.17
CA ASP A 121 5.64 -3.78 25.82
C ASP A 121 6.35 -4.69 24.83
N GLY A 122 5.67 -5.07 23.75
CA GLY A 122 6.24 -5.97 22.76
C GLY A 122 5.55 -5.96 21.41
N VAL A 123 6.18 -6.67 20.49
CA VAL A 123 5.72 -6.89 19.12
C VAL A 123 5.66 -8.39 18.87
N ILE A 124 4.53 -8.85 18.37
CA ILE A 124 4.34 -10.22 17.87
C ILE A 124 4.33 -10.14 16.36
N SER A 125 5.32 -10.75 15.72
CA SER A 125 5.43 -10.82 14.26
C SER A 125 5.03 -12.21 13.77
N VAL A 126 4.30 -12.25 12.66
CA VAL A 126 3.82 -13.52 12.07
C VAL A 126 4.85 -14.20 11.16
N SER A 127 6.10 -13.73 11.14
CA SER A 127 7.22 -14.40 10.49
C SER A 127 8.56 -13.93 11.08
N LYS A 128 9.59 -14.77 10.95
CA LYS A 128 10.95 -14.49 11.45
C LYS A 128 11.56 -13.29 10.75
N LEU A 129 11.37 -13.16 9.43
CA LEU A 129 11.83 -11.97 8.71
C LEU A 129 11.18 -10.70 9.25
N MET A 130 9.86 -10.71 9.45
CA MET A 130 9.14 -9.56 9.99
C MET A 130 9.64 -9.20 11.39
N MET A 131 9.87 -10.19 12.24
CA MET A 131 10.44 -9.96 13.57
C MET A 131 11.83 -9.31 13.49
N LYS A 132 12.72 -9.83 12.63
CA LYS A 132 14.05 -9.28 12.41
C LYS A 132 14.00 -7.82 11.97
N GLU A 133 13.14 -7.50 11.01
CA GLU A 133 12.96 -6.12 10.52
C GLU A 133 12.38 -5.18 11.58
N GLN A 134 11.41 -5.64 12.40
CA GLN A 134 10.86 -4.81 13.47
C GLN A 134 11.84 -4.60 14.63
N LYS A 135 12.68 -5.58 14.95
CA LYS A 135 13.70 -5.49 16.01
C LYS A 135 14.71 -4.38 15.72
N ALA A 136 15.05 -4.14 14.45
CA ALA A 136 15.96 -3.06 14.05
C ALA A 136 15.46 -1.66 14.45
N MET A 137 14.14 -1.39 14.35
CA MET A 137 13.55 -0.09 14.68
C MET A 137 12.96 -0.02 16.10
N ASN A 138 12.64 -1.16 16.70
CA ASN A 138 11.97 -1.26 17.99
C ASN A 138 12.79 -2.11 18.98
N SER A 139 14.11 -1.95 19.00
CA SER A 139 15.05 -2.79 19.76
C SER A 139 14.81 -2.80 21.28
N SER A 140 14.09 -1.79 21.81
CA SER A 140 13.76 -1.67 23.23
C SER A 140 12.47 -2.36 23.65
N LEU A 141 11.76 -2.99 22.71
CA LEU A 141 10.55 -3.78 22.93
C LEU A 141 10.87 -5.27 23.00
N ASN A 142 10.00 -6.05 23.64
CA ASN A 142 10.05 -7.52 23.52
C ASN A 142 9.59 -7.94 22.12
N HIS A 143 10.21 -8.97 21.55
CA HIS A 143 9.88 -9.46 20.20
C HIS A 143 9.55 -10.94 20.25
N PHE A 144 8.44 -11.31 19.63
CA PHE A 144 8.00 -12.70 19.50
C PHE A 144 7.71 -13.01 18.04
N CYS A 145 8.02 -14.23 17.61
CA CYS A 145 7.61 -14.76 16.32
C CYS A 145 6.53 -15.81 16.55
N ILE A 146 5.28 -15.49 16.19
CA ILE A 146 4.15 -16.43 16.29
C ILE A 146 3.44 -16.41 14.94
N HIS A 147 3.63 -17.45 14.13
CA HIS A 147 2.92 -17.62 12.87
C HIS A 147 1.41 -17.63 13.09
N ASN A 148 0.65 -17.22 12.08
CA ASN A 148 -0.81 -17.30 12.15
C ASN A 148 -1.28 -18.76 12.20
N SER A 149 -2.51 -18.97 12.65
CA SER A 149 -3.22 -20.24 12.59
C SER A 149 -4.69 -20.00 12.23
N ILE A 150 -5.44 -21.08 12.07
CA ILE A 150 -6.87 -21.13 11.82
C ILE A 150 -7.50 -22.18 12.72
N ASP A 151 -8.82 -22.07 12.90
CA ASP A 151 -9.58 -23.10 13.60
C ASP A 151 -10.13 -24.13 12.60
N SER A 152 -9.48 -25.29 12.52
CA SER A 152 -9.80 -26.35 11.56
C SER A 152 -11.13 -27.04 11.85
N SER A 153 -11.67 -26.97 13.07
CA SER A 153 -13.00 -27.51 13.37
C SER A 153 -14.12 -26.84 12.59
N LEU A 154 -13.91 -25.63 12.08
CA LEU A 154 -14.86 -24.95 11.19
C LEU A 154 -15.02 -25.64 9.83
N PHE A 155 -14.11 -26.58 9.51
CA PHE A 155 -14.02 -27.21 8.19
C PHE A 155 -14.24 -28.73 8.22
N LYS A 156 -14.31 -29.33 9.41
CA LYS A 156 -14.30 -30.80 9.59
C LYS A 156 -15.41 -31.50 8.79
N ASP A 157 -16.61 -30.95 8.85
CA ASP A 157 -17.82 -31.56 8.28
C ASP A 157 -18.07 -31.19 6.81
N ILE A 158 -17.12 -30.49 6.17
CA ILE A 158 -17.22 -30.12 4.76
C ILE A 158 -16.58 -31.22 3.92
N SER A 159 -17.39 -31.87 3.08
CA SER A 159 -16.94 -32.83 2.09
C SER A 159 -16.17 -32.15 0.95
N ALA A 160 -15.25 -32.91 0.32
CA ALA A 160 -14.56 -32.43 -0.87
C ALA A 160 -15.55 -32.24 -2.02
N PHE A 161 -15.30 -31.26 -2.86
CA PHE A 161 -16.09 -31.03 -4.07
C PHE A 161 -15.87 -32.21 -5.02
N ASN A 162 -16.94 -32.97 -5.29
CA ASN A 162 -16.89 -34.14 -6.17
C ASN A 162 -17.47 -33.79 -7.54
N GLN A 163 -16.71 -34.07 -8.60
CA GLN A 163 -17.15 -33.93 -9.99
C GLN A 163 -16.39 -34.99 -10.80
N GLU A 164 -17.14 -35.84 -11.51
CA GLU A 164 -16.60 -37.03 -12.20
C GLU A 164 -15.51 -36.67 -13.24
N ASP A 165 -15.62 -35.53 -13.91
CA ASP A 165 -14.69 -35.05 -14.95
C ASP A 165 -13.28 -34.62 -14.47
N ARG A 166 -12.90 -34.88 -13.21
CA ARG A 166 -11.62 -34.43 -12.62
C ARG A 166 -10.55 -35.52 -12.51
N SER A 167 -10.92 -36.80 -12.65
CA SER A 167 -10.01 -37.95 -12.52
C SER A 167 -8.81 -37.91 -13.47
N ASP A 168 -8.99 -37.36 -14.67
CA ASP A 168 -7.95 -37.26 -15.70
C ASP A 168 -6.89 -36.19 -15.42
N TYR A 169 -7.09 -35.37 -14.40
CA TYR A 169 -6.20 -34.26 -14.09
C TYR A 169 -5.44 -34.49 -12.78
N PHE A 170 -4.29 -33.82 -12.65
CA PHE A 170 -3.70 -33.53 -11.35
C PHE A 170 -4.21 -32.17 -10.88
N VAL A 171 -4.99 -32.15 -9.81
CA VAL A 171 -5.76 -30.97 -9.41
C VAL A 171 -4.91 -30.07 -8.54
N THR A 172 -4.66 -28.86 -9.02
CA THR A 172 -3.96 -27.83 -8.24
C THR A 172 -4.87 -26.63 -8.02
N GLY A 173 -4.52 -25.77 -7.09
CA GLY A 173 -5.24 -24.51 -6.99
C GLY A 173 -4.57 -23.46 -6.14
N ARG A 174 -5.21 -22.29 -6.11
CA ARG A 174 -4.80 -21.17 -5.26
C ARG A 174 -5.96 -20.25 -4.91
N ILE A 175 -5.82 -19.58 -3.77
CA ILE A 175 -6.80 -18.62 -3.25
C ILE A 175 -6.13 -17.29 -2.92
N ASN A 176 -6.48 -16.22 -3.65
CA ASN A 176 -6.05 -14.85 -3.35
C ASN A 176 -6.80 -13.80 -4.19
N ALA A 177 -6.73 -12.52 -3.83
CA ALA A 177 -7.07 -11.45 -4.78
C ALA A 177 -5.91 -11.22 -5.77
N ILE A 178 -6.17 -11.13 -7.08
CA ILE A 178 -5.14 -10.77 -8.07
C ILE A 178 -4.84 -9.28 -7.92
N ASN A 179 -3.64 -8.97 -7.41
CA ASN A 179 -3.14 -7.61 -7.37
C ASN A 179 -1.63 -7.60 -7.68
N ALA A 180 -1.19 -6.56 -8.39
CA ALA A 180 0.19 -6.42 -8.86
C ALA A 180 1.22 -6.16 -7.74
N ILE A 181 0.79 -6.08 -6.47
CA ILE A 181 1.67 -5.80 -5.32
C ILE A 181 2.25 -7.11 -4.78
N LYS A 182 1.41 -8.13 -4.61
CA LYS A 182 1.79 -9.43 -4.07
C LYS A 182 1.98 -10.50 -5.14
N TYR A 183 1.22 -10.42 -6.23
CA TYR A 183 1.12 -11.49 -7.24
C TYR A 183 1.35 -10.95 -8.66
N SER A 184 1.63 -11.86 -9.59
CA SER A 184 1.71 -11.58 -11.02
C SER A 184 0.91 -12.62 -11.80
N ASN A 185 0.67 -12.41 -13.09
CA ASN A 185 0.12 -13.43 -13.99
C ASN A 185 1.17 -14.48 -14.42
N ARG A 186 2.40 -14.43 -13.89
CA ARG A 186 3.48 -15.37 -14.23
C ARG A 186 3.11 -16.81 -13.90
N TRP A 187 2.41 -17.04 -12.78
CA TRP A 187 1.98 -18.38 -12.40
C TRP A 187 0.95 -18.96 -13.38
N MET A 188 0.06 -18.15 -13.97
CA MET A 188 -0.89 -18.64 -14.98
C MET A 188 -0.17 -19.04 -16.25
N LYS A 189 0.75 -18.19 -16.73
CA LYS A 189 1.57 -18.53 -17.90
C LYS A 189 2.39 -19.80 -17.68
N TYR A 190 2.91 -19.97 -16.47
CA TYR A 190 3.62 -21.18 -16.07
C TYR A 190 2.70 -22.40 -16.12
N ILE A 191 1.57 -22.38 -15.40
CA ILE A 191 0.63 -23.51 -15.38
C ILE A 191 0.18 -23.87 -16.81
N TYR A 192 -0.07 -22.86 -17.63
CA TYR A 192 -0.61 -23.05 -18.97
C TYR A 192 0.44 -23.57 -19.95
N ASN A 193 1.64 -22.99 -19.97
CA ASN A 193 2.66 -23.28 -20.98
C ASN A 193 3.63 -24.41 -20.59
N THR A 194 3.48 -25.00 -19.39
CA THR A 194 4.40 -26.05 -18.92
C THR A 194 3.76 -27.40 -19.15
N SER A 195 4.45 -28.30 -19.82
CA SER A 195 4.06 -29.71 -19.91
C SER A 195 4.37 -30.42 -18.60
N PHE A 196 3.37 -31.11 -18.05
CA PHE A 196 3.49 -31.96 -16.87
C PHE A 196 3.21 -33.42 -17.27
N ASN A 197 3.66 -34.38 -16.47
CA ASN A 197 3.48 -35.80 -16.77
C ASN A 197 1.99 -36.23 -16.73
N LYS A 198 1.14 -35.44 -16.08
CA LYS A 198 -0.32 -35.50 -16.13
C LYS A 198 -0.88 -34.09 -16.30
N PRO A 199 -1.90 -33.87 -17.15
CA PRO A 199 -2.51 -32.56 -17.32
C PRO A 199 -2.98 -31.94 -16.00
N LEU A 200 -2.71 -30.65 -15.79
CA LEU A 200 -3.16 -29.94 -14.60
C LEU A 200 -4.57 -29.35 -14.78
N LEU A 201 -5.40 -29.51 -13.76
CA LEU A 201 -6.60 -28.68 -13.57
C LEU A 201 -6.31 -27.69 -12.43
N HIS A 202 -6.17 -26.41 -12.75
CA HIS A 202 -5.84 -25.38 -11.77
C HIS A 202 -7.05 -24.53 -11.38
N ASP A 203 -7.58 -24.77 -10.18
CA ASP A 203 -8.67 -23.97 -9.62
C ASP A 203 -8.16 -22.63 -9.06
N TYR A 204 -8.75 -21.54 -9.52
CA TYR A 204 -8.44 -20.19 -9.07
C TYR A 204 -9.64 -19.54 -8.37
N ILE A 205 -9.51 -19.29 -7.06
CA ILE A 205 -10.53 -18.59 -6.26
C ILE A 205 -10.02 -17.18 -5.90
N GLY A 206 -10.72 -16.15 -6.36
CA GLY A 206 -10.33 -14.77 -6.08
C GLY A 206 -10.96 -13.68 -6.93
N SER A 207 -10.82 -12.42 -6.49
CA SER A 207 -11.24 -11.21 -7.23
C SER A 207 -10.05 -10.37 -7.72
N GLY A 208 -10.30 -9.41 -8.63
CA GLY A 208 -9.32 -8.40 -9.07
C GLY A 208 -9.50 -7.97 -10.53
N SER A 209 -9.86 -6.71 -10.78
CA SER A 209 -10.37 -6.30 -12.10
C SER A 209 -9.32 -6.07 -13.20
N SER A 210 -8.09 -5.65 -12.89
CA SER A 210 -7.11 -5.25 -13.92
C SER A 210 -6.26 -6.40 -14.45
N LEU A 211 -5.90 -7.37 -13.60
CA LEU A 211 -5.11 -8.54 -14.01
C LEU A 211 -5.97 -9.73 -14.43
N MET A 212 -7.26 -9.75 -14.06
CA MET A 212 -8.17 -10.83 -14.47
C MET A 212 -8.56 -10.72 -15.94
N LYS A 213 -8.54 -9.53 -16.54
CA LYS A 213 -8.67 -9.38 -18.01
C LYS A 213 -7.46 -9.96 -18.75
N SER A 214 -6.25 -9.67 -18.28
CA SER A 214 -5.02 -10.27 -18.84
C SER A 214 -4.93 -11.77 -18.55
N ALA A 215 -5.44 -12.24 -17.40
CA ALA A 215 -5.56 -13.66 -17.06
C ALA A 215 -6.49 -14.37 -18.04
N LYS A 216 -7.71 -13.83 -18.23
CA LYS A 216 -8.68 -14.37 -19.18
C LYS A 216 -8.15 -14.36 -20.62
N SER A 217 -7.43 -13.32 -21.03
CA SER A 217 -6.77 -13.28 -22.34
C SER A 217 -5.63 -14.30 -22.49
N ILE A 218 -4.89 -14.63 -21.41
CA ILE A 218 -3.90 -15.72 -21.45
C ILE A 218 -4.60 -17.07 -21.61
N VAL A 219 -5.73 -17.27 -20.94
CA VAL A 219 -6.52 -18.51 -21.05
C VAL A 219 -7.22 -18.62 -22.40
N ALA A 220 -7.63 -17.50 -23.01
CA ALA A 220 -8.40 -17.49 -24.26
C ALA A 220 -7.56 -17.53 -25.55
N ASN A 221 -6.28 -17.15 -25.53
CA ASN A 221 -5.48 -16.96 -26.75
C ASN A 221 -4.51 -18.12 -27.05
N ASN A 222 -4.76 -19.30 -26.51
CA ASN A 222 -3.68 -20.24 -26.24
C ASN A 222 -4.19 -21.69 -26.36
N GLU A 223 -5.03 -21.98 -27.36
CA GLU A 223 -5.91 -23.17 -27.45
C GLU A 223 -5.21 -24.55 -27.37
N ASP A 224 -3.89 -24.63 -27.50
CA ASP A 224 -3.11 -25.89 -27.58
C ASP A 224 -2.65 -26.49 -26.22
N SER A 225 -3.03 -25.90 -25.08
CA SER A 225 -2.60 -26.43 -23.76
C SER A 225 -3.46 -27.59 -23.27
N THR A 226 -2.80 -28.68 -22.86
CA THR A 226 -3.45 -29.80 -22.15
C THR A 226 -3.89 -29.42 -20.72
N ASN A 227 -3.26 -28.40 -20.11
CA ASN A 227 -3.64 -27.89 -18.79
C ASN A 227 -4.86 -26.96 -18.85
N LYS A 228 -5.73 -27.04 -17.85
CA LYS A 228 -6.93 -26.20 -17.70
C LYS A 228 -6.83 -25.29 -16.48
N ILE A 229 -7.36 -24.06 -16.57
CA ILE A 229 -7.48 -23.13 -15.43
C ILE A 229 -8.94 -22.78 -15.22
N VAL A 230 -9.50 -23.12 -14.06
CA VAL A 230 -10.90 -22.84 -13.71
C VAL A 230 -10.97 -21.58 -12.85
N MET A 231 -11.60 -20.54 -13.39
CA MET A 231 -11.69 -19.23 -12.73
C MET A 231 -13.02 -19.10 -11.97
N HIS A 232 -13.02 -19.43 -10.68
CA HIS A 232 -14.23 -19.40 -9.83
C HIS A 232 -14.72 -18.01 -9.44
N GLY A 233 -13.88 -16.99 -9.62
CA GLY A 233 -14.15 -15.64 -9.11
C GLY A 233 -14.15 -15.60 -7.58
N GLN A 234 -14.85 -14.62 -7.01
CA GLN A 234 -14.94 -14.48 -5.55
C GLN A 234 -16.03 -15.38 -4.98
N ILE A 235 -15.64 -16.34 -4.15
CA ILE A 235 -16.58 -17.19 -3.40
C ILE A 235 -16.73 -16.64 -1.99
N ASN A 236 -17.96 -16.26 -1.61
CA ASN A 236 -18.26 -15.74 -0.27
C ASN A 236 -18.75 -16.82 0.72
N LYS A 237 -19.26 -17.95 0.22
CA LYS A 237 -19.71 -19.08 1.05
C LYS A 237 -18.50 -19.94 1.45
N VAL A 238 -18.22 -20.04 2.75
CA VAL A 238 -17.07 -20.79 3.27
C VAL A 238 -17.15 -22.26 2.87
N GLN A 239 -18.33 -22.87 2.95
CA GLN A 239 -18.58 -24.26 2.60
C GLN A 239 -18.12 -24.57 1.18
N LYS A 240 -18.58 -23.78 0.19
CA LYS A 240 -18.17 -23.94 -1.21
C LYS A 240 -16.67 -23.71 -1.43
N LYS A 241 -16.07 -22.73 -0.75
CA LYS A 241 -14.63 -22.45 -0.87
C LYS A 241 -13.81 -23.64 -0.35
N ILE A 242 -14.18 -24.16 0.81
CA ILE A 242 -13.47 -25.24 1.48
C ILE A 242 -13.67 -26.57 0.76
N SER A 243 -14.86 -26.86 0.24
CA SER A 243 -15.08 -28.09 -0.53
C SER A 243 -14.21 -28.13 -1.79
N ILE A 244 -14.08 -27.02 -2.52
CA ILE A 244 -13.17 -26.92 -3.68
C ILE A 244 -11.71 -27.04 -3.23
N LEU A 245 -11.29 -26.32 -2.19
CA LEU A 245 -9.93 -26.40 -1.69
C LEU A 245 -9.54 -27.83 -1.27
N LYS A 246 -10.46 -28.57 -0.63
CA LYS A 246 -10.26 -29.95 -0.17
C LYS A 246 -10.16 -30.96 -1.31
N SER A 247 -10.63 -30.62 -2.52
CA SER A 247 -10.50 -31.49 -3.70
C SER A 247 -9.19 -31.30 -4.48
N TRP A 248 -8.26 -30.47 -3.99
CA TRP A 248 -6.96 -30.28 -4.62
C TRP A 248 -5.96 -31.33 -4.16
N ASP A 249 -5.14 -31.81 -5.10
CA ASP A 249 -3.96 -32.62 -4.79
C ASP A 249 -2.88 -31.79 -4.13
N VAL A 250 -2.63 -30.59 -4.66
CA VAL A 250 -1.63 -29.66 -4.13
C VAL A 250 -2.12 -28.22 -4.24
N PHE A 251 -1.88 -27.44 -3.18
CA PHE A 251 -2.00 -26.00 -3.24
C PHE A 251 -0.73 -25.38 -3.85
N PHE A 252 -0.82 -24.80 -5.04
CA PHE A 252 0.32 -24.14 -5.69
C PHE A 252 0.38 -22.65 -5.37
N TYR A 253 1.35 -22.23 -4.56
CA TYR A 253 1.44 -20.86 -4.05
C TYR A 253 2.69 -20.11 -4.49
N HIS A 254 2.60 -19.51 -5.68
CA HIS A 254 3.63 -18.62 -6.21
C HIS A 254 3.38 -17.14 -5.87
N ILE A 255 4.36 -16.51 -5.21
CA ILE A 255 4.41 -15.07 -4.92
C ILE A 255 5.73 -14.47 -5.40
N ASN A 256 5.81 -13.13 -5.48
CA ASN A 256 7.00 -12.43 -6.00
C ASN A 256 7.72 -11.59 -4.93
N ARG A 257 7.25 -11.64 -3.68
CA ARG A 257 7.73 -10.84 -2.54
C ARG A 257 7.43 -11.57 -1.24
N HIS A 258 8.20 -11.28 -0.20
CA HIS A 258 7.92 -11.76 1.15
C HIS A 258 6.54 -11.30 1.66
N GLU A 259 5.97 -12.11 2.54
CA GLU A 259 4.76 -11.78 3.28
C GLU A 259 4.77 -12.35 4.71
N GLY A 260 3.69 -12.15 5.44
CA GLY A 260 3.44 -12.90 6.67
C GLY A 260 2.84 -14.28 6.34
N THR A 261 2.53 -15.08 7.35
CA THR A 261 1.84 -16.37 7.12
C THR A 261 0.48 -16.17 6.43
N SER A 262 0.29 -16.82 5.28
CA SER A 262 -0.94 -16.73 4.50
C SER A 262 -2.06 -17.57 5.10
N MET A 263 -3.26 -16.98 5.21
CA MET A 263 -4.44 -17.68 5.69
C MET A 263 -4.88 -18.81 4.75
N SER A 264 -4.77 -18.63 3.43
CA SER A 264 -5.16 -19.69 2.49
C SER A 264 -4.20 -20.87 2.46
N VAL A 265 -2.90 -20.63 2.76
CA VAL A 265 -1.93 -21.71 2.97
C VAL A 265 -2.29 -22.50 4.22
N LEU A 266 -2.63 -21.82 5.32
CA LEU A 266 -3.06 -22.49 6.55
C LEU A 266 -4.36 -23.28 6.35
N GLU A 267 -5.34 -22.73 5.63
CA GLU A 267 -6.57 -23.44 5.23
C GLU A 267 -6.24 -24.75 4.51
N ALA A 268 -5.33 -24.72 3.53
CA ALA A 268 -4.91 -25.92 2.80
C ALA A 268 -4.28 -26.97 3.73
N LEU A 269 -3.30 -26.56 4.54
CA LEU A 269 -2.61 -27.45 5.47
C LEU A 269 -3.57 -28.09 6.47
N SER A 270 -4.57 -27.34 6.96
CA SER A 270 -5.57 -27.88 7.90
C SER A 270 -6.49 -28.93 7.30
N LEU A 271 -6.61 -28.97 5.97
CA LEU A 271 -7.42 -29.92 5.21
C LEU A 271 -6.60 -31.12 4.73
N GLY A 272 -5.30 -31.16 5.04
CA GLY A 272 -4.39 -32.17 4.51
C GLY A 272 -3.95 -31.95 3.08
N VAL A 273 -4.15 -30.75 2.52
CA VAL A 273 -3.71 -30.40 1.17
C VAL A 273 -2.27 -29.87 1.25
N PRO A 274 -1.26 -30.60 0.73
CA PRO A 274 0.12 -30.16 0.76
C PRO A 274 0.33 -28.90 -0.06
N VAL A 275 1.34 -28.09 0.30
CA VAL A 275 1.57 -26.79 -0.33
C VAL A 275 2.90 -26.77 -1.06
N VAL A 276 2.88 -26.48 -2.36
CA VAL A 276 4.08 -26.21 -3.16
C VAL A 276 4.22 -24.69 -3.35
N CYS A 277 5.17 -24.07 -2.66
CA CYS A 277 5.28 -22.60 -2.60
C CYS A 277 6.65 -22.04 -2.98
N SER A 278 6.68 -20.81 -3.48
CA SER A 278 7.94 -20.12 -3.82
C SER A 278 8.74 -19.79 -2.56
N ASN A 279 10.08 -19.78 -2.64
CA ASN A 279 10.97 -19.46 -1.53
C ASN A 279 10.92 -17.98 -1.09
N HIS A 280 9.84 -17.63 -0.40
CA HIS A 280 9.63 -16.32 0.20
C HIS A 280 9.21 -16.47 1.67
N HIS A 281 9.84 -15.67 2.54
CA HIS A 281 9.52 -15.55 3.97
C HIS A 281 8.03 -15.46 4.27
N GLY A 282 7.65 -15.98 5.45
CA GLY A 282 6.27 -16.15 5.88
C GLY A 282 5.79 -17.58 5.67
N ASN A 283 5.65 -18.00 4.40
CA ASN A 283 5.15 -19.34 4.08
C ASN A 283 6.27 -20.39 4.06
N ASN A 284 7.46 -20.06 3.55
CA ASN A 284 8.60 -20.99 3.62
C ASN A 284 9.05 -21.34 5.06
N GLU A 285 8.54 -20.61 6.07
CA GLU A 285 8.83 -20.88 7.47
C GLU A 285 7.91 -21.98 8.05
N ILE A 286 6.70 -22.12 7.49
CA ILE A 286 5.69 -23.10 7.93
C ILE A 286 5.59 -24.32 7.01
N ILE A 287 6.15 -24.24 5.79
CA ILE A 287 6.28 -25.39 4.89
C ILE A 287 7.58 -26.14 5.20
N LYS A 288 7.47 -27.46 5.30
CA LYS A 288 8.53 -28.42 5.57
C LYS A 288 8.56 -29.43 4.43
N ASP A 289 9.64 -29.39 3.65
CA ASP A 289 9.82 -30.24 2.48
C ASP A 289 9.64 -31.72 2.84
N GLY A 290 8.77 -32.40 2.10
CA GLY A 290 8.46 -33.82 2.32
C GLY A 290 7.56 -34.12 3.53
N VAL A 291 7.17 -33.11 4.31
CA VAL A 291 6.28 -33.28 5.48
C VAL A 291 4.91 -32.68 5.22
N ASN A 292 4.84 -31.44 4.74
CA ASN A 292 3.55 -30.77 4.51
C ASN A 292 3.47 -30.00 3.19
N GLY A 293 4.45 -30.24 2.31
CA GLY A 293 4.61 -29.52 1.06
C GLY A 293 6.06 -29.46 0.60
N TYR A 294 6.34 -28.50 -0.27
CA TYR A 294 7.70 -28.21 -0.77
C TYR A 294 7.90 -26.72 -1.04
N VAL A 295 9.13 -26.23 -0.82
CA VAL A 295 9.55 -24.87 -1.16
C VAL A 295 10.38 -24.88 -2.44
N PHE A 296 9.88 -24.29 -3.52
CA PHE A 296 10.61 -24.22 -4.79
C PHE A 296 11.45 -22.94 -4.92
N LYS A 297 12.66 -23.09 -5.49
CA LYS A 297 13.57 -21.97 -5.78
C LYS A 297 13.19 -21.19 -7.04
N ASP A 298 12.67 -21.89 -8.03
CA ASP A 298 12.24 -21.38 -9.34
C ASP A 298 11.14 -22.26 -9.93
N LEU A 299 10.58 -21.85 -11.06
CA LEU A 299 9.47 -22.56 -11.70
C LEU A 299 9.89 -23.91 -12.29
N ASN A 300 11.14 -24.09 -12.70
CA ASN A 300 11.62 -25.38 -13.22
C ASN A 300 11.70 -26.40 -12.09
N ASN A 301 12.17 -25.98 -10.92
CA ASN A 301 12.13 -26.81 -9.72
C ASN A 301 10.70 -27.10 -9.27
N ALA A 302 9.77 -26.14 -9.41
CA ALA A 302 8.35 -26.40 -9.17
C ALA A 302 7.80 -27.49 -10.11
N THR A 303 8.18 -27.49 -11.40
CA THR A 303 7.78 -28.54 -12.36
C THR A 303 8.27 -29.90 -11.91
N LYS A 304 9.54 -30.01 -11.52
CA LYS A 304 10.13 -31.27 -11.03
C LYS A 304 9.41 -31.80 -9.78
N ILE A 305 9.07 -30.92 -8.84
CA ILE A 305 8.32 -31.28 -7.64
C ILE A 305 6.92 -31.78 -8.00
N ILE A 306 6.21 -31.08 -8.89
CA ILE A 306 4.85 -31.45 -9.30
C ILE A 306 4.86 -32.77 -10.07
N ASN A 307 5.74 -32.96 -11.05
CA ASN A 307 5.87 -34.23 -11.76
C ASN A 307 6.21 -35.38 -10.82
N LYS A 308 7.10 -35.17 -9.85
CA LYS A 308 7.37 -36.20 -8.84
C LYS A 308 6.13 -36.61 -8.04
N LEU A 309 5.24 -35.67 -7.72
CA LEU A 309 3.99 -35.97 -7.01
C LEU A 309 2.94 -36.60 -7.92
N ILE A 310 3.00 -36.34 -9.23
CA ILE A 310 2.18 -37.01 -10.25
C ILE A 310 2.62 -38.47 -10.39
N ASP A 311 3.93 -38.70 -10.50
CA ASP A 311 4.52 -40.00 -10.80
C ASP A 311 4.54 -40.93 -9.57
N GLU A 312 4.46 -40.38 -8.35
CA GLU A 312 4.47 -41.13 -7.09
C GLU A 312 3.17 -40.88 -6.27
N PRO A 313 1.99 -41.45 -6.64
CA PRO A 313 0.73 -41.24 -5.91
C PRO A 313 0.79 -41.61 -4.42
N ASP A 314 1.47 -42.72 -4.07
CA ASP A 314 1.68 -43.13 -2.69
C ASP A 314 2.43 -42.07 -1.86
N ARG A 315 3.36 -41.35 -2.52
CA ARG A 315 4.09 -40.25 -1.89
C ARG A 315 3.15 -39.09 -1.60
N LEU A 316 2.26 -38.75 -2.54
CA LEU A 316 1.26 -37.71 -2.34
C LEU A 316 0.31 -38.07 -1.19
N ASP A 317 -0.13 -39.32 -1.09
CA ASP A 317 -1.03 -39.77 -0.02
C ASP A 317 -0.36 -39.74 1.36
N LYS A 318 0.90 -40.19 1.44
CA LYS A 318 1.72 -40.03 2.65
C LYS A 318 1.87 -38.55 3.02
N LEU A 319 2.13 -37.70 2.03
CA LEU A 319 2.28 -36.26 2.23
C LEU A 319 0.99 -35.60 2.71
N LYS A 320 -0.18 -36.01 2.19
CA LYS A 320 -1.51 -35.53 2.63
C LYS A 320 -1.74 -35.88 4.11
N LYS A 321 -1.40 -37.11 4.53
CA LYS A 321 -1.50 -37.55 5.94
C LYS A 321 -0.56 -36.77 6.86
N SER A 322 0.73 -36.68 6.51
CA SER A 322 1.71 -35.95 7.30
C SER A 322 1.45 -34.44 7.34
N THR A 323 0.78 -33.90 6.32
CA THR A 323 0.32 -32.49 6.31
C THR A 323 -0.66 -32.21 7.47
N ILE A 324 -1.66 -33.08 7.67
CA ILE A 324 -2.63 -32.96 8.76
C ILE A 324 -1.95 -33.10 10.12
N GLU A 325 -1.12 -34.14 10.27
CA GLU A 325 -0.40 -34.40 11.52
C GLU A 325 0.49 -33.21 11.91
N HIS A 326 1.31 -32.73 10.97
CA HIS A 326 2.15 -31.56 11.19
C HIS A 326 1.31 -30.33 11.54
N PHE A 327 0.18 -30.11 10.85
CA PHE A 327 -0.71 -28.99 11.16
C PHE A 327 -1.23 -29.08 12.60
N ASN A 328 -1.77 -30.23 13.01
CA ASN A 328 -2.32 -30.42 14.36
C ASN A 328 -1.28 -30.18 15.45
N ASN A 329 -0.06 -30.70 15.25
CA ASN A 329 1.02 -30.64 16.24
C ASN A 329 1.71 -29.27 16.33
N ASN A 330 1.70 -28.46 15.26
CA ASN A 330 2.54 -27.26 15.17
C ASN A 330 1.79 -25.96 14.85
N LEU A 331 0.67 -26.06 14.13
CA LEU A 331 -0.05 -24.95 13.52
C LEU A 331 -1.53 -24.90 13.90
N SER A 332 -2.02 -25.78 14.78
CA SER A 332 -3.41 -25.78 15.24
C SER A 332 -3.75 -24.55 16.06
N SER A 333 -5.05 -24.26 16.15
CA SER A 333 -5.57 -23.14 16.94
C SER A 333 -5.23 -23.29 18.43
N GLU A 334 -5.09 -24.50 18.95
CA GLU A 334 -4.67 -24.78 20.33
C GLU A 334 -3.20 -24.42 20.56
N VAL A 335 -2.30 -24.95 19.72
CA VAL A 335 -0.86 -24.61 19.77
C VAL A 335 -0.67 -23.10 19.66
N TRP A 336 -1.50 -22.45 18.83
CA TRP A 336 -1.48 -21.00 18.69
C TRP A 336 -1.85 -20.28 20.00
N VAL A 337 -2.95 -20.67 20.65
CA VAL A 337 -3.36 -20.11 21.95
C VAL A 337 -2.27 -20.31 23.00
N ASN A 338 -1.66 -21.49 23.07
CA ASN A 338 -0.60 -21.77 24.05
C ASN A 338 0.60 -20.83 23.87
N LYS A 339 1.04 -20.56 22.63
CA LYS A 339 2.09 -19.56 22.36
C LYS A 339 1.72 -18.16 22.84
N TYR A 340 0.46 -17.74 22.72
CA TYR A 340 0.01 -16.45 23.25
C TYR A 340 -0.09 -16.46 24.79
N ILE A 341 -0.51 -17.56 25.39
CA ILE A 341 -0.52 -17.74 26.84
C ILE A 341 0.90 -17.58 27.40
N ASP A 342 1.92 -18.10 26.71
CA ASP A 342 3.31 -17.91 27.12
C ASP A 342 3.75 -16.44 27.08
N VAL A 343 3.32 -15.69 26.05
CA VAL A 343 3.53 -14.23 26.01
C VAL A 343 2.88 -13.54 27.21
N ILE A 344 1.64 -13.93 27.55
CA ILE A 344 0.91 -13.39 28.69
C ILE A 344 1.62 -13.70 30.01
N LYS A 345 2.00 -14.97 30.23
CA LYS A 345 2.74 -15.38 31.43
C LYS A 345 4.04 -14.60 31.58
N ASN A 346 4.78 -14.42 30.49
CA ASN A 346 6.02 -13.63 30.46
C ASN A 346 5.80 -12.13 30.73
N SER A 347 4.56 -11.64 30.74
CA SER A 347 4.22 -10.24 31.04
C SER A 347 4.05 -9.97 32.53
N TYR A 348 3.99 -11.01 33.34
CA TYR A 348 3.64 -10.97 34.76
C TYR A 348 4.66 -11.75 35.59
N LYS A 349 4.86 -11.33 36.85
CA LYS A 349 5.66 -12.04 37.85
C LYS A 349 4.97 -11.96 39.21
N LEU A 350 5.28 -12.88 40.11
CA LEU A 350 4.84 -12.80 41.51
C LEU A 350 5.80 -11.86 42.26
N SER A 351 5.26 -10.98 43.10
CA SER A 351 6.03 -10.26 44.11
C SER A 351 6.40 -11.19 45.27
N GLU A 352 7.32 -10.75 46.12
CA GLU A 352 7.67 -11.44 47.37
C GLU A 352 6.44 -11.65 48.29
N SER A 353 5.48 -10.72 48.24
CA SER A 353 4.18 -10.83 48.94
C SER A 353 3.12 -11.68 48.20
N GLY A 354 3.50 -12.45 47.18
CA GLY A 354 2.59 -13.31 46.42
C GLY A 354 1.63 -12.58 45.47
N ARG A 355 1.75 -11.26 45.31
CA ARG A 355 0.88 -10.47 44.41
C ARG A 355 1.37 -10.55 42.97
N VAL A 356 0.45 -10.70 42.02
CA VAL A 356 0.79 -10.64 40.59
C VAL A 356 1.09 -9.20 40.19
N ILE A 357 2.32 -8.95 39.75
CA ILE A 357 2.79 -7.64 39.29
C ILE A 357 3.34 -7.73 37.87
N ARG A 358 3.25 -6.62 37.12
CA ARG A 358 3.78 -6.54 35.75
C ARG A 358 5.29 -6.72 35.75
N SER A 359 5.81 -7.58 34.89
CA SER A 359 7.25 -7.71 34.69
C SER A 359 7.78 -6.44 34.01
N HIS A 360 8.47 -5.57 34.74
CA HIS A 360 9.21 -4.46 34.12
C HIS A 360 10.46 -4.96 33.40
N LYS A 361 10.79 -4.30 32.28
CA LYS A 361 11.89 -4.60 31.35
C LYS A 361 13.10 -5.25 32.02
N LYS A 362 13.31 -6.56 31.82
CA LYS A 362 14.67 -7.14 31.91
C LYS A 362 15.42 -6.77 30.63
N LYS A 363 16.61 -6.17 30.77
CA LYS A 363 17.62 -6.18 29.70
C LYS A 363 18.07 -7.63 29.53
N ASN A 364 17.92 -8.14 28.30
CA ASN A 364 18.44 -9.43 27.81
C ASN A 364 17.95 -10.69 28.57
N THR A 365 17.08 -11.46 27.92
CA THR A 365 17.04 -12.92 28.09
C THR A 365 17.54 -13.58 26.79
N PRO A 366 18.32 -14.67 26.87
CA PRO A 366 18.78 -15.39 25.68
C PRO A 366 17.61 -16.14 25.02
N ASP A 367 17.63 -16.21 23.69
CA ASP A 367 16.70 -16.99 22.88
C ASP A 367 16.74 -18.47 23.28
N ARG A 368 15.64 -19.01 23.82
CA ARG A 368 15.45 -20.47 24.00
C ARG A 368 14.83 -21.17 22.78
N TYR A 369 14.57 -20.45 21.68
CA TYR A 369 13.85 -20.99 20.50
C TYR A 369 14.69 -21.08 19.21
N THR A 370 16.01 -21.15 19.31
CA THR A 370 16.89 -21.32 18.14
C THR A 370 18.03 -22.29 18.42
N ASN A 371 17.77 -23.59 18.30
CA ASN A 371 18.83 -24.56 18.04
C ASN A 371 18.61 -25.15 16.65
N PHE A 372 19.42 -24.73 15.68
CA PHE A 372 20.11 -25.56 14.67
C PHE A 372 21.09 -24.64 13.89
N PRO A 373 22.29 -25.12 13.54
CA PRO A 373 23.44 -24.28 13.27
C PRO A 373 23.46 -23.81 11.81
N LEU A 374 23.80 -22.53 11.61
CA LEU A 374 24.28 -22.03 10.33
C LEU A 374 25.76 -21.67 10.49
N SER A 375 26.58 -22.28 9.65
CA SER A 375 28.02 -22.15 9.58
C SER A 375 28.48 -20.70 9.37
N ARG A 376 29.59 -20.37 10.01
CA ARG A 376 30.27 -19.06 9.98
C ARG A 376 31.27 -18.99 8.83
N SER A 377 31.26 -17.86 8.11
CA SER A 377 32.44 -17.11 7.64
C SER A 377 31.91 -15.77 7.08
N GLY A 378 32.50 -14.60 7.24
CA GLY A 378 33.74 -14.20 7.89
C GLY A 378 33.73 -12.70 8.23
N LYS A 379 34.63 -12.39 9.17
CA LYS A 379 35.40 -11.17 9.48
C LYS A 379 34.75 -9.76 9.45
N LYS A 380 34.98 -9.12 10.59
CA LYS A 380 34.73 -7.74 11.01
C LYS A 380 35.55 -6.73 10.21
N GLU A 381 35.08 -5.48 10.18
CA GLU A 381 35.95 -4.34 10.50
C GLU A 381 35.17 -3.22 11.19
N LYS A 382 35.81 -2.64 12.21
CA LYS A 382 35.31 -1.60 13.12
C LYS A 382 35.95 -0.27 12.72
N THR A 383 35.19 0.82 12.70
CA THR A 383 35.75 2.17 12.92
C THR A 383 34.92 3.02 13.85
N LYS A 384 35.65 3.89 14.56
CA LYS A 384 35.39 4.47 15.87
C LYS A 384 34.49 5.71 15.84
N SER A 385 33.94 5.96 17.02
CA SER A 385 33.19 7.11 17.53
C SER A 385 33.85 8.48 17.39
N LYS A 386 33.04 9.54 17.20
CA LYS A 386 33.26 10.88 17.81
C LYS A 386 31.93 11.48 18.31
N LYS A 387 31.98 12.12 19.49
CA LYS A 387 30.86 12.67 20.29
C LYS A 387 30.69 14.19 20.06
N LYS A 388 29.42 14.63 19.98
CA LYS A 388 28.77 15.86 20.56
C LYS A 388 29.21 17.27 20.07
N PRO A 389 28.33 18.31 20.09
CA PRO A 389 27.56 18.74 21.27
C PRO A 389 26.10 19.20 21.06
N LYS A 390 25.46 19.45 22.22
CA LYS A 390 24.12 19.99 22.46
C LYS A 390 24.13 21.52 22.30
N SER A 391 23.05 22.13 21.79
CA SER A 391 22.64 23.48 22.22
C SER A 391 21.18 23.84 21.92
N LYS A 392 20.49 24.21 23.00
CA LYS A 392 19.55 25.33 23.22
C LYS A 392 18.23 25.44 22.44
N LYS A 393 17.14 25.39 23.24
CA LYS A 393 15.78 25.85 22.96
C LYS A 393 15.77 27.35 22.62
N ARG A 394 14.92 27.76 21.68
CA ARG A 394 14.43 29.15 21.59
C ARG A 394 12.97 29.15 21.16
N ASN A 395 12.12 29.66 22.04
CA ASN A 395 10.77 30.15 21.76
C ASN A 395 10.89 31.45 20.96
N THR A 396 10.07 31.65 19.92
CA THR A 396 9.53 32.98 19.60
C THR A 396 8.27 32.89 18.73
N LYS A 397 7.26 33.60 19.25
CA LYS A 397 6.01 34.15 18.73
C LYS A 397 5.84 34.29 17.20
N THR A 398 4.59 34.07 16.82
CA THR A 398 3.87 34.46 15.61
C THR A 398 4.10 35.92 15.19
N LYS A 399 4.43 36.14 13.91
CA LYS A 399 4.26 37.42 13.21
C LYS A 399 3.69 37.16 11.81
N SER A 400 2.60 37.85 11.49
CA SER A 400 2.09 38.06 10.15
C SER A 400 3.16 38.72 9.28
N ARG A 401 3.29 38.30 8.02
CA ARG A 401 4.11 39.00 7.03
C ARG A 401 3.37 39.07 5.69
N SER A 402 3.22 40.32 5.28
CA SER A 402 2.81 40.84 3.97
C SER A 402 3.56 40.19 2.81
N GLY A 403 2.86 40.05 1.67
CA GLY A 403 3.36 39.44 0.44
C GLY A 403 4.52 40.21 -0.20
N VAL A 404 5.42 39.47 -0.86
CA VAL A 404 6.63 40.00 -1.52
C VAL A 404 6.33 40.22 -2.99
N ALA A 405 6.27 41.48 -3.44
CA ALA A 405 6.10 41.84 -4.85
C ALA A 405 7.43 41.66 -5.61
N SER A 406 7.47 40.71 -6.56
CA SER A 406 8.65 40.45 -7.40
C SER A 406 8.65 41.21 -8.74
N GLY A 407 7.59 41.96 -9.03
CA GLY A 407 7.35 42.59 -10.34
C GLY A 407 7.10 41.60 -11.49
N LYS A 408 7.44 40.31 -11.33
CA LYS A 408 7.32 39.27 -12.37
C LYS A 408 5.94 38.67 -12.42
N LYS A 409 5.39 38.50 -13.63
CA LYS A 409 4.04 37.98 -13.85
C LYS A 409 4.03 36.46 -13.74
N PHE A 410 3.11 35.95 -12.93
CA PHE A 410 2.85 34.50 -12.85
C PHE A 410 1.58 34.17 -13.64
N THR A 411 1.65 33.19 -14.53
CA THR A 411 0.51 32.72 -15.31
C THR A 411 0.05 31.33 -14.87
N ILE A 412 -1.22 31.20 -14.51
CA ILE A 412 -1.86 29.89 -14.37
C ILE A 412 -2.37 29.45 -15.74
N LEU A 413 -1.84 28.33 -16.24
CA LEU A 413 -2.30 27.70 -17.47
C LEU A 413 -3.30 26.59 -17.13
N SER A 414 -4.48 26.64 -17.74
CA SER A 414 -5.55 25.66 -17.51
C SER A 414 -6.15 25.15 -18.82
N THR A 415 -6.65 23.91 -18.78
CA THR A 415 -7.39 23.31 -19.90
C THR A 415 -8.72 22.78 -19.40
N PHE A 416 -9.77 22.94 -20.21
CA PHE A 416 -11.14 22.60 -19.85
C PHE A 416 -11.76 21.71 -20.93
N SER A 417 -12.37 20.58 -20.56
CA SER A 417 -13.09 19.71 -21.50
C SER A 417 -14.21 18.98 -20.78
N ASN A 418 -15.41 19.54 -20.83
CA ASN A 418 -16.61 19.05 -20.14
C ASN A 418 -16.47 19.04 -18.60
N PHE A 419 -16.05 20.17 -18.03
CA PHE A 419 -15.90 20.37 -16.59
C PHE A 419 -16.79 21.49 -16.03
N ALA A 420 -17.90 21.86 -16.69
CA ALA A 420 -18.73 22.99 -16.29
C ALA A 420 -19.16 22.95 -14.81
N ASN A 421 -19.49 21.76 -14.30
CA ASN A 421 -19.88 21.52 -12.91
C ASN A 421 -18.76 21.78 -11.87
N PHE A 422 -17.51 21.95 -12.30
CA PHE A 422 -16.37 22.23 -11.43
C PHE A 422 -15.80 23.64 -11.63
N ALA A 423 -16.33 24.40 -12.60
CA ALA A 423 -15.79 25.70 -13.00
C ALA A 423 -15.79 26.72 -11.85
N ASP A 424 -16.86 26.77 -11.05
CA ASP A 424 -16.95 27.69 -9.90
C ASP A 424 -15.90 27.36 -8.84
N GLU A 425 -15.79 26.09 -8.47
CA GLU A 425 -14.80 25.61 -7.49
C GLU A 425 -13.36 25.84 -7.98
N TRP A 426 -13.10 25.63 -9.28
CA TRP A 426 -11.79 25.88 -9.90
C TRP A 426 -11.45 27.38 -9.86
N PHE A 427 -12.36 28.23 -10.30
CA PHE A 427 -12.16 29.69 -10.36
C PHE A 427 -12.06 30.31 -8.97
N ASP A 428 -12.85 29.85 -8.00
CA ASP A 428 -12.76 30.29 -6.61
C ASP A 428 -11.36 30.06 -6.02
N SER A 429 -10.71 28.92 -6.34
CA SER A 429 -9.33 28.66 -5.89
C SER A 429 -8.29 29.63 -6.48
N ILE A 430 -8.57 30.22 -7.64
CA ILE A 430 -7.74 31.25 -8.28
C ILE A 430 -7.95 32.61 -7.59
N LEU A 431 -9.19 32.93 -7.21
CA LEU A 431 -9.50 34.18 -6.49
C LEU A 431 -8.82 34.25 -5.11
N HIS A 432 -8.57 33.09 -4.49
CA HIS A 432 -7.84 32.94 -3.23
C HIS A 432 -6.31 33.01 -3.37
N GLN A 433 -5.77 33.42 -4.52
CA GLN A 433 -4.34 33.68 -4.69
C GLN A 433 -4.05 35.17 -4.50
N SER A 434 -3.21 35.51 -3.52
CA SER A 434 -2.83 36.91 -3.24
C SER A 434 -1.74 37.47 -4.15
N TYR A 435 -0.92 36.62 -4.80
CA TYR A 435 0.22 37.09 -5.60
C TYR A 435 -0.23 37.95 -6.79
N ARG A 436 0.46 39.07 -7.05
CA ARG A 436 0.29 39.91 -8.25
C ARG A 436 1.66 40.36 -8.79
N PRO A 437 1.79 40.56 -10.12
CA PRO A 437 0.76 40.39 -11.16
C PRO A 437 0.45 38.91 -11.45
N LEU A 438 -0.84 38.60 -11.61
CA LEU A 438 -1.37 37.25 -11.86
C LEU A 438 -2.17 37.23 -13.16
N GLU A 439 -1.80 36.32 -14.05
CA GLU A 439 -2.51 36.01 -15.29
C GLU A 439 -3.08 34.61 -15.20
N VAL A 440 -4.23 34.39 -15.83
CA VAL A 440 -4.87 33.09 -16.00
C VAL A 440 -5.21 32.95 -17.46
N VAL A 441 -4.67 31.93 -18.10
CA VAL A 441 -5.03 31.56 -19.46
C VAL A 441 -5.67 30.19 -19.43
N VAL A 442 -6.96 30.15 -19.82
CA VAL A 442 -7.74 28.91 -19.86
C VAL A 442 -8.20 28.63 -21.28
N VAL A 443 -7.93 27.40 -21.74
CA VAL A 443 -8.34 26.91 -23.06
C VAL A 443 -9.45 25.88 -22.92
N ASP A 444 -10.61 26.17 -23.52
CA ASP A 444 -11.71 25.21 -23.71
C ASP A 444 -11.41 24.30 -24.92
N ASP A 445 -11.30 23.00 -24.67
CA ASP A 445 -11.03 21.97 -25.67
C ASP A 445 -12.34 21.34 -26.17
N CYS A 446 -13.19 22.20 -26.74
CA CYS A 446 -14.50 21.88 -27.31
C CYS A 446 -15.49 21.26 -26.30
N SER A 447 -15.71 21.92 -25.17
CA SER A 447 -16.72 21.47 -24.20
C SER A 447 -18.14 21.55 -24.80
N LYS A 448 -18.99 20.61 -24.40
CA LYS A 448 -20.41 20.49 -24.81
C LYS A 448 -21.39 20.66 -23.65
N ASP A 449 -20.90 20.97 -22.45
CA ASP A 449 -21.68 21.05 -21.21
C ASP A 449 -21.88 22.50 -20.73
N GLY A 450 -21.74 23.49 -21.62
CA GLY A 450 -21.80 24.91 -21.27
C GLY A 450 -20.52 25.46 -20.61
N GLY A 451 -19.45 24.64 -20.50
CA GLY A 451 -18.20 25.05 -19.86
C GLY A 451 -17.57 26.32 -20.43
N TYR A 452 -17.60 26.51 -21.75
CA TYR A 452 -17.02 27.71 -22.39
C TYR A 452 -17.74 29.01 -21.98
N ASP A 453 -19.07 29.00 -21.94
CA ASP A 453 -19.85 30.18 -21.53
C ASP A 453 -19.65 30.48 -20.06
N LYS A 454 -19.56 29.43 -19.23
CA LYS A 454 -19.21 29.57 -17.82
C LYS A 454 -17.84 30.22 -17.64
N LEU A 455 -16.82 29.76 -18.37
CA LEU A 455 -15.46 30.35 -18.32
C LEU A 455 -15.46 31.82 -18.74
N LYS A 456 -16.19 32.21 -19.80
CA LYS A 456 -16.32 33.61 -20.24
C LYS A 456 -16.95 34.51 -19.17
N SER A 457 -17.92 33.99 -18.40
CA SER A 457 -18.60 34.78 -17.38
C SER A 457 -17.68 35.25 -16.24
N PHE A 458 -16.57 34.54 -16.00
CA PHE A 458 -15.60 34.86 -14.94
C PHE A 458 -14.72 36.08 -15.24
N SER A 459 -14.59 36.53 -16.49
CA SER A 459 -13.68 37.62 -16.89
C SER A 459 -13.92 38.93 -16.12
N LYS A 460 -15.19 39.30 -15.87
CA LYS A 460 -15.54 40.51 -15.11
C LYS A 460 -15.09 40.41 -13.64
N ILE A 461 -15.24 39.24 -13.03
CA ILE A 461 -14.86 38.99 -11.64
C ILE A 461 -13.33 38.98 -11.50
N ALA A 462 -12.63 38.32 -12.43
CA ALA A 462 -11.17 38.29 -12.46
C ALA A 462 -10.58 39.70 -12.57
N LYS A 463 -11.10 40.52 -13.50
CA LYS A 463 -10.69 41.92 -13.66
C LYS A 463 -10.84 42.73 -12.37
N ARG A 464 -11.98 42.60 -11.66
CA ARG A 464 -12.21 43.27 -10.37
C ARG A 464 -11.23 42.83 -9.28
N LYS A 465 -10.70 41.61 -9.35
CA LYS A 465 -9.66 41.10 -8.43
C LYS A 465 -8.23 41.39 -8.93
N GLY A 466 -8.07 42.18 -9.99
CA GLY A 466 -6.75 42.49 -10.56
C GLY A 466 -6.06 41.27 -11.16
N ILE A 467 -6.82 40.34 -11.72
CA ILE A 467 -6.31 39.15 -12.41
C ILE A 467 -6.53 39.36 -13.91
N GLU A 468 -5.45 39.28 -14.68
CA GLU A 468 -5.55 39.22 -16.15
C GLU A 468 -6.10 37.85 -16.54
N TYR A 469 -7.21 37.80 -17.26
CA TYR A 469 -7.94 36.56 -17.51
C TYR A 469 -8.27 36.42 -18.99
N VAL A 470 -7.67 35.39 -19.61
CA VAL A 470 -7.81 35.09 -21.04
C VAL A 470 -8.52 33.74 -21.18
N VAL A 471 -9.61 33.74 -21.93
CA VAL A 471 -10.36 32.53 -22.28
C VAL A 471 -10.27 32.33 -23.78
N TYR A 472 -9.85 31.14 -24.21
CA TYR A 472 -9.79 30.76 -25.61
C TYR A 472 -10.49 29.42 -25.83
N ARG A 473 -11.08 29.22 -27.00
CA ARG A 473 -11.70 27.94 -27.38
C ARG A 473 -11.02 27.37 -28.61
N ASN A 474 -10.62 26.10 -28.52
CA ASN A 474 -10.11 25.39 -29.67
C ASN A 474 -11.23 25.17 -30.71
N SER A 475 -10.90 25.35 -31.98
CA SER A 475 -11.82 25.06 -33.11
C SER A 475 -12.11 23.56 -33.27
N LYS A 476 -11.21 22.70 -32.80
CA LYS A 476 -11.35 21.23 -32.79
C LYS A 476 -10.70 20.65 -31.55
N LYS A 477 -11.06 19.41 -31.20
CA LYS A 477 -10.53 18.74 -30.01
C LYS A 477 -9.05 18.39 -30.15
N LEU A 478 -8.18 19.00 -29.33
CA LEU A 478 -6.73 18.84 -29.38
C LEU A 478 -6.15 17.99 -28.23
N HIS A 479 -6.92 17.77 -27.16
CA HIS A 479 -6.50 17.15 -25.91
C HIS A 479 -5.51 17.98 -25.08
N CYS A 480 -5.43 17.66 -23.79
CA CYS A 480 -4.75 18.49 -22.79
C CYS A 480 -3.30 18.85 -23.12
N GLY A 481 -2.51 17.94 -23.70
CA GLY A 481 -1.11 18.23 -24.06
C GLY A 481 -0.96 19.38 -25.04
N SER A 482 -1.80 19.41 -26.09
CA SER A 482 -1.82 20.50 -27.07
C SER A 482 -2.58 21.72 -26.55
N SER A 483 -3.67 21.55 -25.80
CA SER A 483 -4.42 22.69 -25.22
C SER A 483 -3.58 23.49 -24.22
N TYR A 484 -2.69 22.84 -23.46
CA TYR A 484 -1.73 23.57 -22.60
C TYR A 484 -0.73 24.39 -23.42
N TYR A 485 -0.36 23.91 -24.61
CA TYR A 485 0.51 24.66 -25.51
C TYR A 485 -0.20 25.88 -26.11
N GLU A 486 -1.47 25.73 -26.51
CA GLU A 486 -2.31 26.86 -26.94
C GLU A 486 -2.44 27.91 -25.82
N ALA A 487 -2.69 27.47 -24.58
CA ALA A 487 -2.73 28.36 -23.42
C ALA A 487 -1.39 29.10 -23.23
N PHE A 488 -0.27 28.40 -23.38
CA PHE A 488 1.06 28.99 -23.25
C PHE A 488 1.36 30.04 -24.34
N LYS A 489 0.93 29.82 -25.59
CA LYS A 489 1.13 30.80 -26.68
C LYS A 489 0.43 32.13 -26.42
N LEU A 490 -0.71 32.09 -25.72
CA LEU A 490 -1.49 33.27 -25.35
C LEU A 490 -1.00 33.93 -24.05
N ALA A 491 -0.12 33.26 -23.29
CA ALA A 491 0.35 33.73 -22.01
C ALA A 491 1.51 34.72 -22.11
N SER A 492 1.46 35.78 -21.31
CA SER A 492 2.48 36.83 -21.25
C SER A 492 3.43 36.72 -20.05
N GLY A 493 3.17 35.80 -19.11
CA GLY A 493 3.93 35.70 -17.87
C GLY A 493 5.41 35.32 -17.99
N ASP A 494 6.15 35.57 -16.91
CA ASP A 494 7.55 35.15 -16.70
C ASP A 494 7.63 33.77 -16.03
N TYR A 495 6.63 33.43 -15.22
CA TYR A 495 6.51 32.18 -14.49
C TYR A 495 5.17 31.53 -14.82
N PHE A 496 5.11 30.21 -14.80
CA PHE A 496 3.91 29.45 -15.14
C PHE A 496 3.61 28.42 -14.08
N GLY A 497 2.32 28.10 -13.90
CA GLY A 497 1.84 26.96 -13.13
C GLY A 497 0.70 26.25 -13.84
N ILE A 498 0.65 24.92 -13.76
CA ILE A 498 -0.44 24.14 -14.37
C ILE A 498 -1.53 23.83 -13.35
N LEU A 499 -2.77 24.23 -13.65
CA LEU A 499 -3.97 23.87 -12.90
C LEU A 499 -4.94 23.13 -13.82
N ASP A 500 -5.24 21.86 -13.51
CA ASP A 500 -6.22 21.10 -14.28
C ASP A 500 -7.66 21.64 -13.99
N GLY A 501 -8.53 21.67 -15.00
CA GLY A 501 -9.84 22.34 -14.92
C GLY A 501 -10.87 21.72 -13.95
N ASP A 502 -10.60 20.52 -13.41
CA ASP A 502 -11.40 19.88 -12.37
C ASP A 502 -10.75 19.94 -10.97
N ASP A 503 -9.58 20.56 -10.83
CA ASP A 503 -8.81 20.62 -9.59
C ASP A 503 -8.82 22.02 -8.93
N GLN A 504 -8.19 22.16 -7.77
CA GLN A 504 -8.00 23.45 -7.09
C GLN A 504 -6.59 23.64 -6.56
N LEU A 505 -6.19 24.89 -6.42
CA LEU A 505 -5.06 25.27 -5.57
C LEU A 505 -5.48 25.37 -4.10
N VAL A 506 -4.48 25.31 -3.22
CA VAL A 506 -4.65 25.83 -1.86
C VAL A 506 -4.47 27.34 -1.87
N ASP A 507 -4.99 28.01 -0.86
CA ASP A 507 -4.88 29.46 -0.68
C ASP A 507 -3.40 29.86 -0.70
N ASP A 508 -3.09 30.92 -1.45
CA ASP A 508 -1.74 31.46 -1.64
C ASP A 508 -0.66 30.50 -2.16
N ALA A 509 -1.05 29.41 -2.84
CA ALA A 509 -0.13 28.51 -3.53
C ALA A 509 0.86 29.25 -4.45
N VAL A 510 0.39 30.26 -5.20
CA VAL A 510 1.23 31.03 -6.14
C VAL A 510 2.27 31.86 -5.38
N ASN A 511 1.85 32.61 -4.36
CA ASN A 511 2.77 33.44 -3.57
C ASN A 511 3.85 32.57 -2.90
N VAL A 512 3.43 31.43 -2.33
CA VAL A 512 4.32 30.46 -1.70
C VAL A 512 5.37 29.92 -2.68
N ILE A 513 5.01 29.66 -3.94
CA ILE A 513 5.96 29.24 -4.98
C ILE A 513 6.90 30.37 -5.38
N MET A 514 6.38 31.58 -5.58
CA MET A 514 7.18 32.74 -5.98
C MET A 514 8.25 33.09 -4.96
N GLU A 515 7.93 32.99 -3.66
CA GLU A 515 8.95 33.11 -2.61
C GLU A 515 10.09 32.09 -2.75
N GLN A 516 9.81 30.86 -3.21
CA GLN A 516 10.86 29.87 -3.38
C GLN A 516 11.76 30.18 -4.58
N TYR A 517 11.20 30.71 -5.68
CA TYR A 517 12.00 31.18 -6.82
C TYR A 517 12.90 32.36 -6.44
N GLN A 518 12.38 33.31 -5.67
CA GLN A 518 13.17 34.45 -5.16
C GLN A 518 14.30 33.99 -4.23
N LYS A 519 13.98 33.13 -3.25
CA LYS A 519 14.97 32.60 -2.30
C LYS A 519 16.03 31.73 -2.98
N ARG A 520 15.73 31.18 -4.17
CA ARG A 520 16.60 30.25 -4.89
C ARG A 520 16.60 30.58 -6.39
N PRO A 521 17.30 31.65 -6.81
CA PRO A 521 17.29 32.10 -8.21
C PRO A 521 17.79 31.04 -9.21
N LYS A 522 18.61 30.07 -8.76
CA LYS A 522 19.12 28.95 -9.57
C LYS A 522 18.08 27.85 -9.85
N ILE A 523 16.90 27.88 -9.22
CA ILE A 523 15.82 26.92 -9.46
C ILE A 523 14.98 27.38 -10.63
N ASP A 524 14.76 26.47 -11.57
CA ASP A 524 14.13 26.75 -12.85
C ASP A 524 12.70 26.20 -12.94
N TYR A 525 12.40 25.16 -12.18
CA TYR A 525 11.06 24.61 -12.03
C TYR A 525 10.83 24.05 -10.63
N ILE A 526 9.58 24.14 -10.16
CA ILE A 526 9.15 23.65 -8.85
C ILE A 526 7.93 22.77 -9.02
N TYR A 527 7.90 21.64 -8.31
CA TYR A 527 6.69 20.84 -8.14
C TYR A 527 6.47 20.51 -6.67
N SER A 528 5.19 20.40 -6.27
CA SER A 528 4.83 20.28 -4.86
C SER A 528 4.04 19.03 -4.54
N GLN A 529 3.78 18.82 -3.24
CA GLN A 529 2.81 17.84 -2.81
C GLN A 529 1.37 18.28 -3.13
N PHE A 530 0.48 17.30 -3.25
CA PHE A 530 -0.95 17.48 -3.40
C PHE A 530 -1.73 16.66 -2.36
N ILE A 531 -3.03 16.87 -2.27
CA ILE A 531 -3.95 16.02 -1.51
C ILE A 531 -5.05 15.51 -2.43
N TYR A 532 -5.53 14.29 -2.15
CA TYR A 532 -6.68 13.76 -2.87
C TYR A 532 -7.98 14.29 -2.28
N CYS A 533 -8.85 14.84 -3.12
CA CYS A 533 -10.21 15.24 -2.78
C CYS A 533 -11.24 14.29 -3.41
N ASP A 534 -12.43 14.22 -2.82
CA ASP A 534 -13.57 13.56 -3.46
C ASP A 534 -14.20 14.48 -4.54
N HIS A 535 -15.34 14.07 -5.09
CA HIS A 535 -16.01 14.80 -6.17
C HIS A 535 -16.59 16.15 -5.75
N LYS A 536 -16.66 16.47 -4.45
CA LYS A 536 -17.14 17.74 -3.88
C LYS A 536 -16.01 18.55 -3.23
N MET A 537 -14.78 18.38 -3.72
CA MET A 537 -13.54 18.94 -3.15
C MET A 537 -13.26 18.69 -1.67
N LYS A 538 -13.92 17.71 -1.04
CA LYS A 538 -13.62 17.38 0.36
C LYS A 538 -12.35 16.55 0.43
N GLN A 539 -11.40 17.02 1.23
CA GLN A 539 -10.12 16.33 1.43
C GLN A 539 -10.34 14.90 1.91
N THR A 540 -9.73 13.97 1.19
CA THR A 540 -9.63 12.58 1.61
C THR A 540 -8.36 12.37 2.42
N LYS A 541 -8.29 11.30 3.21
CA LYS A 541 -7.15 11.04 4.11
C LYS A 541 -5.85 10.66 3.40
N ARG A 542 -5.82 10.71 2.07
CA ARG A 542 -4.63 10.41 1.26
C ARG A 542 -3.95 11.71 0.89
N THR A 543 -2.70 11.85 1.33
CA THR A 543 -1.77 12.78 0.70
C THR A 543 -1.35 12.22 -0.66
N GLY A 544 -1.00 13.09 -1.57
CA GLY A 544 -0.49 12.74 -2.88
C GLY A 544 0.84 11.99 -2.79
N PHE A 545 1.31 11.54 -3.95
CA PHE A 545 2.50 10.69 -4.05
C PHE A 545 3.74 11.44 -4.54
N CYS A 546 3.66 12.77 -4.76
CA CYS A 546 4.81 13.54 -5.21
C CYS A 546 6.00 13.36 -4.26
N SER A 547 7.20 13.28 -4.80
CA SER A 547 8.43 13.22 -4.02
C SER A 547 9.62 13.63 -4.89
N SER A 548 10.74 13.97 -4.28
CA SER A 548 12.01 14.08 -4.99
C SER A 548 12.43 12.71 -5.56
N PRO A 549 13.23 12.67 -6.65
CA PRO A 549 13.94 11.45 -7.03
C PRO A 549 14.72 10.84 -5.86
N ILE A 550 15.04 9.55 -5.97
CA ILE A 550 16.02 8.92 -5.09
C ILE A 550 17.33 9.70 -5.19
N GLU A 551 18.01 9.88 -4.05
CA GLU A 551 19.31 10.54 -4.01
C GLU A 551 20.29 9.96 -5.05
N GLY A 552 20.93 10.85 -5.80
CA GLY A 552 21.82 10.48 -6.91
C GLY A 552 21.11 9.98 -8.18
N LYS A 553 19.78 10.07 -8.28
CA LYS A 553 19.01 9.64 -9.45
C LYS A 553 18.17 10.78 -10.03
N ASP A 554 17.89 10.66 -11.32
CA ASP A 554 16.94 11.51 -12.05
C ASP A 554 15.51 10.94 -11.97
N LEU A 555 14.51 11.68 -12.48
CA LEU A 555 13.10 11.26 -12.49
C LEU A 555 12.93 9.88 -13.16
N LEU A 556 13.53 9.68 -14.34
CA LEU A 556 13.40 8.45 -15.13
C LEU A 556 14.07 7.24 -14.45
N SER A 557 15.27 7.41 -13.88
CA SER A 557 16.00 6.32 -13.20
C SER A 557 15.49 6.04 -11.78
N SER A 558 15.02 7.06 -11.06
CA SER A 558 14.33 6.93 -9.78
C SER A 558 13.03 6.11 -9.94
N GLU A 559 12.27 6.35 -11.01
CA GLU A 559 11.07 5.58 -11.31
C GLU A 559 11.31 4.12 -11.64
N LEU A 560 12.42 3.83 -12.32
CA LEU A 560 12.86 2.47 -12.62
C LEU A 560 13.24 1.70 -11.34
N SER A 561 13.73 2.42 -10.32
CA SER A 561 14.23 1.82 -9.08
C SER A 561 13.23 1.83 -7.92
N ARG A 562 12.24 2.72 -7.91
CA ARG A 562 11.08 2.67 -7.00
C ARG A 562 9.93 1.85 -7.58
N SER A 563 8.96 1.58 -6.71
CA SER A 563 7.77 0.73 -6.88
C SER A 563 6.77 1.15 -7.99
N LYS A 564 7.21 1.50 -9.20
CA LYS A 564 6.38 1.90 -10.37
C LYS A 564 5.58 3.20 -10.16
N ARG A 565 6.16 4.27 -9.59
CA ARG A 565 5.48 5.58 -9.44
C ARG A 565 6.38 6.74 -9.89
N HIS A 566 5.84 7.60 -10.76
CA HIS A 566 6.43 8.90 -11.14
C HIS A 566 6.34 9.87 -9.96
N CYS A 567 7.43 10.55 -9.62
CA CYS A 567 7.49 11.36 -8.40
C CYS A 567 7.19 12.85 -8.64
N TYR A 568 7.15 13.28 -9.90
CA TYR A 568 6.71 14.60 -10.36
C TYR A 568 5.23 14.57 -10.80
N SER A 569 4.38 15.48 -10.31
CA SER A 569 2.93 15.51 -10.62
C SER A 569 2.29 16.89 -10.36
N HIS A 570 1.04 17.05 -10.83
CA HIS A 570 0.05 18.12 -10.58
C HIS A 570 0.58 19.56 -10.53
N TRP A 571 0.75 20.17 -9.35
CA TRP A 571 1.23 21.55 -9.23
C TRP A 571 2.68 21.63 -9.61
N ARG A 572 2.87 21.93 -10.88
CA ARG A 572 4.14 22.02 -11.57
C ARG A 572 4.25 23.41 -12.13
N THR A 573 5.34 24.07 -11.77
CA THR A 573 5.61 25.45 -12.12
C THR A 573 6.99 25.56 -12.73
N PHE A 574 7.20 26.53 -13.61
CA PHE A 574 8.45 26.72 -14.32
C PHE A 574 8.61 28.18 -14.75
N LYS A 575 9.86 28.61 -14.94
CA LYS A 575 10.19 29.91 -15.55
C LYS A 575 10.00 29.88 -17.06
N ARG A 576 9.83 31.04 -17.70
CA ARG A 576 9.99 31.17 -19.15
C ARG A 576 11.44 30.90 -19.54
N PHE A 577 11.66 30.21 -20.66
CA PHE A 577 13.00 29.96 -21.20
C PHE A 577 12.99 29.68 -22.72
N PRO A 578 14.14 29.76 -23.40
CA PRO A 578 14.23 29.45 -24.82
C PRO A 578 13.80 28.01 -25.13
N LYS A 579 12.94 27.84 -26.14
CA LYS A 579 12.41 26.53 -26.55
C LYS A 579 11.49 25.86 -25.52
N VAL A 580 10.83 26.66 -24.67
CA VAL A 580 9.84 26.20 -23.68
C VAL A 580 8.68 25.45 -24.31
N GLU A 581 8.32 25.71 -25.57
CA GLU A 581 7.31 24.95 -26.32
C GLU A 581 7.59 23.44 -26.34
N LYS A 582 8.85 23.03 -26.20
CA LYS A 582 9.25 21.63 -26.21
C LYS A 582 8.92 20.85 -24.94
N ILE A 583 8.42 21.49 -23.87
CA ILE A 583 7.97 20.78 -22.67
C ILE A 583 6.53 20.26 -22.78
N PHE A 584 5.75 20.79 -23.74
CA PHE A 584 4.37 20.39 -23.95
C PHE A 584 4.30 19.11 -24.78
N TYR A 585 3.43 18.17 -24.36
CA TYR A 585 3.26 16.90 -25.07
C TYR A 585 2.25 17.08 -26.21
N ILE A 586 2.67 17.67 -27.33
CA ILE A 586 1.81 17.92 -28.50
C ILE A 586 1.19 16.61 -29.00
N GLY A 587 -0.14 16.60 -29.14
CA GLY A 587 -0.95 15.42 -29.49
C GLY A 587 -1.10 14.39 -28.34
N GLY A 588 -0.45 14.63 -27.21
CA GLY A 588 -0.45 13.78 -26.04
C GLY A 588 -1.76 13.85 -25.27
N LYS A 589 -2.48 12.73 -25.19
CA LYS A 589 -3.77 12.65 -24.47
C LYS A 589 -3.60 12.32 -22.97
N ARG A 590 -2.47 11.75 -22.57
CA ARG A 590 -2.20 11.21 -21.23
C ARG A 590 -0.72 11.30 -20.89
N SER A 591 -0.39 11.21 -19.59
CA SER A 591 0.98 11.30 -19.08
C SER A 591 1.70 12.61 -19.46
N VAL A 592 0.93 13.69 -19.64
CA VAL A 592 1.43 15.03 -20.00
C VAL A 592 2.30 15.61 -18.89
N ASP A 593 1.88 15.42 -17.64
CA ASP A 593 2.63 15.71 -16.42
C ASP A 593 4.04 15.09 -16.44
N LYS A 594 4.12 13.81 -16.83
CA LYS A 594 5.37 13.05 -16.84
C LYS A 594 6.29 13.48 -17.98
N PHE A 595 5.71 13.68 -19.16
CA PHE A 595 6.45 14.18 -20.31
C PHE A 595 7.09 15.54 -19.99
N MET A 596 6.29 16.46 -19.43
CA MET A 596 6.75 17.78 -19.02
C MET A 596 7.85 17.69 -17.96
N GLY A 597 7.69 16.83 -16.95
CA GLY A 597 8.71 16.61 -15.91
C GLY A 597 10.07 16.19 -16.48
N TYR A 598 10.10 15.22 -17.41
CA TYR A 598 11.37 14.81 -18.05
C TYR A 598 11.99 15.92 -18.90
N ARG A 599 11.16 16.72 -19.58
CA ARG A 599 11.65 17.82 -20.42
C ARG A 599 12.21 18.96 -19.58
N LEU A 600 11.58 19.28 -18.46
CA LEU A 600 12.07 20.29 -17.52
C LEU A 600 13.36 19.85 -16.83
N GLU A 601 13.45 18.60 -16.41
CA GLU A 601 14.68 18.04 -15.81
C GLU A 601 15.86 18.00 -16.82
N GLU A 602 15.58 17.84 -18.11
CA GLU A 602 16.59 17.93 -19.16
C GLU A 602 17.08 19.37 -19.39
N TRP A 603 16.31 20.38 -18.98
CA TRP A 603 16.59 21.79 -19.26
C TRP A 603 17.21 22.51 -18.06
N GLY A 604 16.57 22.48 -16.88
CA GLY A 604 16.93 23.35 -15.75
C GLY A 604 16.95 22.63 -14.40
N ASN A 605 17.44 23.31 -13.35
CA ASN A 605 17.50 22.77 -12.00
C ASN A 605 16.11 22.74 -11.36
N GLY A 606 15.74 21.59 -10.81
CA GLY A 606 14.43 21.39 -10.20
C GLY A 606 14.43 21.55 -8.69
N MET A 607 13.25 21.81 -8.14
CA MET A 607 12.99 21.67 -6.72
C MET A 607 11.69 20.90 -6.49
N PHE A 608 11.77 19.86 -5.66
CA PHE A 608 10.61 19.29 -5.01
C PHE A 608 10.35 20.05 -3.71
N PHE A 609 9.18 20.66 -3.60
CA PHE A 609 8.74 21.32 -2.37
C PHE A 609 7.71 20.43 -1.64
N ASP A 610 8.09 19.83 -0.51
CA ASP A 610 7.29 18.88 0.27
C ASP A 610 6.18 19.56 1.08
N ARG A 611 5.50 20.52 0.45
CA ARG A 611 4.34 21.24 0.96
C ARG A 611 3.13 20.95 0.07
N VAL A 612 1.96 20.75 0.68
CA VAL A 612 0.71 20.56 -0.05
C VAL A 612 0.27 21.90 -0.61
N LEU A 613 0.30 22.05 -1.93
CA LEU A 613 -0.15 23.28 -2.62
C LEU A 613 -1.28 23.03 -3.65
N TYR A 614 -1.74 21.78 -3.74
CA TYR A 614 -2.69 21.36 -4.77
C TYR A 614 -3.72 20.39 -4.21
N LYS A 615 -4.97 20.54 -4.63
CA LYS A 615 -6.08 19.66 -4.29
C LYS A 615 -6.52 18.93 -5.57
N TYR A 616 -6.20 17.64 -5.63
CA TYR A 616 -6.48 16.77 -6.78
C TYR A 616 -7.82 16.05 -6.60
N ARG A 617 -8.81 16.34 -7.46
CA ARG A 617 -10.10 15.68 -7.49
C ARG A 617 -9.96 14.26 -8.00
N LYS A 618 -10.51 13.30 -7.26
CA LYS A 618 -10.46 11.89 -7.67
C LYS A 618 -11.21 11.68 -9.00
N PRO A 619 -10.66 10.84 -9.91
CA PRO A 619 -11.29 10.54 -11.19
C PRO A 619 -12.75 10.07 -11.05
N HIS A 620 -13.68 10.76 -11.72
CA HIS A 620 -15.07 10.34 -11.91
C HIS A 620 -15.21 9.57 -13.23
N ASN A 621 -16.41 9.03 -13.54
CA ASN A 621 -16.60 8.10 -14.66
C ASN A 621 -16.28 8.70 -16.05
N LYS A 622 -16.27 10.03 -16.19
CA LYS A 622 -15.89 10.72 -17.43
C LYS A 622 -14.40 11.13 -17.48
N SER A 623 -13.60 10.89 -16.42
CA SER A 623 -12.19 11.27 -16.38
C SER A 623 -11.32 10.37 -17.26
N ILE A 624 -10.36 10.96 -17.99
CA ILE A 624 -9.39 10.27 -18.85
C ILE A 624 -8.59 9.18 -18.09
N THR A 625 -8.40 9.38 -16.78
CA THR A 625 -7.75 8.43 -15.85
C THR A 625 -8.57 7.14 -15.61
N LYS A 626 -9.87 7.09 -15.94
CA LYS A 626 -10.66 5.86 -15.88
C LYS A 626 -10.77 5.11 -17.21
N ALA A 627 -10.51 5.78 -18.33
CA ALA A 627 -10.58 5.21 -19.69
C ALA A 627 -9.41 4.25 -20.07
N GLY A 628 -8.60 3.79 -19.10
CA GLY A 628 -7.47 2.89 -19.35
C GLY A 628 -6.27 3.52 -20.09
N GLY A 629 -5.27 2.70 -20.44
CA GLY A 629 -4.14 3.09 -21.31
C GLY A 629 -3.01 3.90 -20.66
N GLN A 630 -3.13 4.38 -19.41
CA GLN A 630 -2.10 5.24 -18.80
C GLN A 630 -0.72 4.59 -18.70
N ILE A 631 -0.66 3.29 -18.43
CA ILE A 631 0.62 2.57 -18.31
C ILE A 631 1.29 2.45 -19.68
N SER A 632 0.53 2.16 -20.74
CA SER A 632 1.06 2.08 -22.11
C SER A 632 1.59 3.43 -22.56
N GLU A 633 0.80 4.49 -22.37
CA GLU A 633 1.24 5.84 -22.74
C GLU A 633 2.44 6.29 -21.92
N TRP A 634 2.48 5.98 -20.63
CA TRP A 634 3.64 6.27 -19.80
C TRP A 634 4.90 5.52 -20.26
N LYS A 635 4.78 4.25 -20.68
CA LYS A 635 5.92 3.53 -21.29
C LYS A 635 6.40 4.22 -22.56
N LYS A 636 5.50 4.74 -23.40
CA LYS A 636 5.87 5.52 -24.60
C LYS A 636 6.60 6.79 -24.22
N VAL A 637 6.09 7.58 -23.27
CA VAL A 637 6.73 8.81 -22.77
C VAL A 637 8.13 8.51 -22.21
N ARG A 638 8.28 7.43 -21.44
CA ARG A 638 9.58 6.99 -20.92
C ARG A 638 10.56 6.57 -22.02
N SER A 639 10.09 5.79 -22.99
CA SER A 639 10.90 5.39 -24.15
C SER A 639 11.36 6.62 -24.96
N LYS A 640 10.45 7.59 -25.18
CA LYS A 640 10.77 8.87 -25.82
C LYS A 640 11.83 9.65 -25.03
N ALA A 641 11.71 9.76 -23.71
CA ALA A 641 12.70 10.43 -22.88
C ALA A 641 14.06 9.72 -22.92
N HIS A 642 14.08 8.39 -22.78
CA HIS A 642 15.31 7.61 -22.84
C HIS A 642 16.02 7.74 -24.20
N LYS A 643 15.29 7.55 -25.31
CA LYS A 643 15.83 7.71 -26.66
C LYS A 643 16.35 9.12 -26.91
N ARG A 644 15.62 10.15 -26.48
CA ARG A 644 16.04 11.55 -26.62
C ARG A 644 17.29 11.86 -25.82
N ARG A 645 17.36 11.44 -24.55
CA ARG A 645 18.55 11.62 -23.70
C ARG A 645 19.77 10.92 -24.29
N LYS A 646 19.60 9.70 -24.82
CA LYS A 646 20.67 8.96 -25.51
C LYS A 646 21.10 9.66 -26.81
N LYS A 647 20.16 10.04 -27.67
CA LYS A 647 20.44 10.66 -28.98
C LYS A 647 21.20 11.97 -28.86
N TYR A 648 20.89 12.79 -27.87
CA TYR A 648 21.47 14.13 -27.71
C TYR A 648 22.41 14.25 -26.51
N SER A 649 22.84 13.11 -25.93
CA SER A 649 23.72 13.07 -24.75
C SER A 649 23.27 13.97 -23.59
N LEU A 650 21.95 14.10 -23.39
CA LEU A 650 21.39 14.99 -22.37
C LEU A 650 21.56 14.39 -20.98
N LYS A 651 22.19 15.15 -20.09
CA LYS A 651 22.31 14.82 -18.67
C LYS A 651 21.20 15.52 -17.87
N PRO A 652 20.37 14.77 -17.13
CA PRO A 652 19.36 15.35 -16.23
C PRO A 652 20.00 16.30 -15.21
N LYS A 653 19.34 17.42 -14.94
CA LYS A 653 19.77 18.42 -13.95
C LYS A 653 19.34 18.02 -12.53
N SER A 654 19.98 18.62 -11.53
CA SER A 654 19.71 18.29 -10.12
C SER A 654 18.32 18.71 -9.68
N ILE A 655 17.68 17.89 -8.85
CA ILE A 655 16.43 18.22 -8.16
C ILE A 655 16.68 18.25 -6.66
N ILE A 656 16.60 19.44 -6.05
CA ILE A 656 16.73 19.59 -4.60
C ILE A 656 15.39 19.35 -3.90
N THR A 657 15.42 18.98 -2.61
CA THR A 657 14.22 18.87 -1.77
C THR A 657 14.18 19.98 -0.74
N VAL A 658 13.06 20.66 -0.63
CA VAL A 658 12.75 21.61 0.45
C VAL A 658 11.50 21.11 1.18
N LYS A 659 11.49 21.19 2.51
CA LYS A 659 10.38 20.76 3.36
C LYS A 659 9.54 21.93 3.82
#